data_AF-A0A3M1HFN9-F1
#
_entry.id   AF-A0A3M1HFN9-F1
#
_cell.length_a   1.000
_cell.length_b   1.000
_cell.length_c   1.000
_cell.angle_alpha   90.00
_cell.angle_beta   90.00
_cell.angle_gamma   90.00
#
_symmetry.space_group_name_H-M   'P 1'
#
loop_
_entity.id
_entity.type
_entity.pdbx_description
1 polymer ?
#
loop_
_entity_poly.entity_id
_entity_poly.type
_entity_poly.pdbx_seq_one_letter_code
_entity_poly.pdbx_strand_id
1 'polypeptide(L)'
;MRKFLLVLLLASLYFAATVDNITNFLLPGEENATIEYKNFTNHDGSYSLVLIDGKLAFLLRGNEIIDSKSEIRDILWENYSNTNIPSDLNSTIEKLKEAALSFNASRSDGLDNEEFGCRKTLGENLPKPKSLKLYDNNLYVYYASYACESAYYADMLQCVNRYDIVPDIQEFFTSSYTIDEKLSTIMDNLATTDVRLVSPKMSEIADSVQVIRNEVSDIKKSRFRRPRDDVTGEVKTSECVDCFGICDELIVNKTALDTLENDASMLAQETKPLYSFESDVDNIFTSTRDRIQERANLDKRWEYENNLSSILSGWDALKNRTDAVLKRVDDKKLKERRDLVIKLQGEIDDALTSNNFTLADQKMKAIGSMVSYVSNATNYYEGVLSTLDISRKKSEALFLSVFPKMGDELQKEALLEKKKDLDSKVSGKMSPDALVLYAQDYQNLTAKLIAVNAQQRNGVFEMMGRAFMKYYNSFYSLVNPLLPDTLESKTSFMKLSPLVFSPIVGLAYASLVLWFTVPKFYAHKERKIRSRGKRMFFFSMVLFFAFLVFILITALSFFTYDRAVNNAGIIEFSEAIKRAPSLGIVLISPTSNMKACASTIKERVDGDKNITIYEKKDNSCLVNGESKPAIECSAITFPAIVLQEASETTVSGSVVGDAILTLGTTDDAYKDCFVADSLV
;
A
#
# COMPACT_ATOMS: atom_id res chain seq x y z
N MET A 1 20.17 -18.00 -49.45
CA MET A 1 19.86 -18.78 -48.23
C MET A 1 19.73 -17.92 -46.97
N ARG A 2 20.73 -17.13 -46.53
CA ARG A 2 20.63 -16.34 -45.27
C ARG A 2 19.42 -15.40 -45.16
N LYS A 3 19.02 -14.71 -46.24
CA LYS A 3 17.83 -13.85 -46.24
C LYS A 3 16.51 -14.64 -46.14
N PHE A 4 16.47 -15.86 -46.66
CA PHE A 4 15.29 -16.73 -46.62
C PHE A 4 15.08 -17.31 -45.21
N LEU A 5 16.19 -17.66 -44.53
CA LEU A 5 16.20 -18.09 -43.13
C LEU A 5 15.78 -16.98 -42.17
N LEU A 6 16.20 -15.74 -42.41
CA LEU A 6 15.80 -14.58 -41.59
C LEU A 6 14.31 -14.28 -41.72
N VAL A 7 13.74 -14.39 -42.93
CA VAL A 7 12.31 -14.19 -43.19
C VAL A 7 11.48 -15.31 -42.57
N LEU A 8 11.93 -16.56 -42.62
CA LEU A 8 11.28 -17.69 -41.92
C LEU A 8 11.35 -17.53 -40.39
N LEU A 9 12.46 -17.03 -39.84
CA LEU A 9 12.60 -16.81 -38.40
C LEU A 9 11.72 -15.63 -37.92
N LEU A 10 11.67 -14.53 -38.69
CA LEU A 10 10.80 -13.39 -38.41
C LEU A 10 9.32 -13.76 -38.60
N ALA A 11 8.98 -14.58 -39.60
CA ALA A 11 7.63 -15.13 -39.74
C ALA A 11 7.27 -16.03 -38.56
N SER A 12 8.18 -16.91 -38.11
CA SER A 12 7.94 -17.75 -36.92
C SER A 12 7.80 -16.95 -35.62
N LEU A 13 8.54 -15.83 -35.49
CA LEU A 13 8.40 -14.90 -34.35
C LEU A 13 7.10 -14.10 -34.42
N TYR A 14 6.62 -13.77 -35.61
CA TYR A 14 5.33 -13.10 -35.81
C TYR A 14 4.16 -14.05 -35.51
N PHE A 15 4.23 -15.32 -35.94
CA PHE A 15 3.23 -16.35 -35.61
C PHE A 15 3.22 -16.72 -34.12
N ALA A 16 4.36 -16.65 -33.43
CA ALA A 16 4.43 -16.82 -31.97
C ALA A 16 3.83 -15.63 -31.20
N ALA A 17 3.80 -14.43 -31.78
CA ALA A 17 3.29 -13.21 -31.15
C ALA A 17 1.79 -12.96 -31.37
N THR A 18 1.14 -13.66 -32.30
CA THR A 18 -0.29 -13.52 -32.60
C THR A 18 -1.17 -14.62 -32.00
N VAL A 19 -0.60 -15.52 -31.18
CA VAL A 19 -1.40 -16.35 -30.30
C VAL A 19 -1.83 -15.44 -29.16
N ASP A 20 -3.09 -14.97 -29.19
CA ASP A 20 -3.70 -14.39 -28.00
C ASP A 20 -3.49 -15.40 -26.87
N ASN A 21 -2.57 -15.05 -25.97
CA ASN A 21 -2.01 -16.01 -25.05
C ASN A 21 -3.14 -16.46 -24.14
N ILE A 22 -3.61 -17.70 -24.26
CA ILE A 22 -4.69 -18.25 -23.43
C ILE A 22 -4.42 -18.05 -21.94
N THR A 23 -3.15 -17.91 -21.56
CA THR A 23 -2.74 -17.50 -20.21
C THR A 23 -3.44 -16.24 -19.72
N ASN A 24 -3.83 -15.33 -20.61
CA ASN A 24 -4.56 -14.09 -20.28
C ASN A 24 -6.02 -14.33 -19.88
N PHE A 25 -6.56 -15.52 -20.14
CA PHE A 25 -7.93 -15.94 -19.84
C PHE A 25 -7.97 -17.06 -18.78
N LEU A 26 -6.85 -17.36 -18.13
CA LEU A 26 -6.81 -18.23 -16.96
C LEU A 26 -7.48 -17.55 -15.77
N LEU A 27 -8.27 -18.30 -15.01
CA LEU A 27 -8.87 -17.83 -13.77
C LEU A 27 -7.83 -17.85 -12.64
N PRO A 28 -8.04 -17.09 -11.54
CA PRO A 28 -7.19 -17.16 -10.37
C PRO A 28 -7.05 -18.60 -9.84
N GLY A 29 -5.82 -19.06 -9.63
CA GLY A 29 -5.52 -20.44 -9.22
C GLY A 29 -5.26 -21.42 -10.37
N GLU A 30 -5.45 -21.01 -11.62
CA GLU A 30 -5.14 -21.80 -12.82
C GLU A 30 -3.75 -21.49 -13.41
N GLU A 31 -2.88 -20.75 -12.70
CA GLU A 31 -1.60 -20.28 -13.25
C GLU A 31 -0.65 -21.42 -13.63
N ASN A 32 -0.83 -22.60 -13.01
CA ASN A 32 -0.09 -23.82 -13.28
C ASN A 32 -0.96 -24.93 -13.90
N ALA A 33 -2.16 -24.59 -14.37
CA ALA A 33 -3.09 -25.56 -14.94
C ALA A 33 -2.54 -26.14 -16.25
N THR A 34 -2.88 -27.41 -16.51
CA THR A 34 -2.54 -28.07 -17.77
C THR A 34 -3.55 -27.67 -18.84
N ILE A 35 -3.07 -27.10 -19.94
CA ILE A 35 -3.92 -26.66 -21.06
C ILE A 35 -3.81 -27.68 -22.19
N GLU A 36 -4.93 -28.32 -22.54
CA GLU A 36 -5.05 -29.26 -23.66
C GLU A 36 -5.92 -28.64 -24.77
N TYR A 37 -5.55 -28.92 -26.02
CA TYR A 37 -6.26 -28.46 -27.20
C TYR A 37 -6.75 -29.66 -28.01
N LYS A 38 -8.06 -29.73 -28.24
CA LYS A 38 -8.68 -30.67 -29.18
C LYS A 38 -9.07 -29.93 -30.44
N ASN A 39 -8.22 -30.05 -31.45
CA ASN A 39 -8.38 -29.34 -32.72
C ASN A 39 -9.27 -30.14 -33.67
N PHE A 40 -10.19 -29.46 -34.34
CA PHE A 40 -11.06 -30.07 -35.35
C PHE A 40 -11.40 -29.05 -36.44
N THR A 41 -11.92 -29.54 -37.57
CA THR A 41 -12.27 -28.72 -38.73
C THR A 41 -13.70 -29.02 -39.15
N ASN A 42 -14.49 -27.96 -39.26
CA ASN A 42 -15.86 -27.98 -39.72
C ASN A 42 -15.98 -27.19 -41.05
N HIS A 43 -17.17 -27.14 -41.65
CA HIS A 43 -17.40 -26.38 -42.88
C HIS A 43 -17.02 -24.89 -42.77
N ASP A 44 -17.16 -24.30 -41.58
CA ASP A 44 -16.93 -22.87 -41.33
C ASP A 44 -15.49 -22.52 -40.88
N GLY A 45 -14.62 -23.50 -40.67
CA GLY A 45 -13.21 -23.24 -40.35
C GLY A 45 -12.53 -24.26 -39.42
N SER A 46 -11.35 -23.87 -38.93
CA SER A 46 -10.58 -24.64 -37.94
C SER A 46 -10.87 -24.13 -36.53
N TYR A 47 -11.22 -25.06 -35.65
CA TYR A 47 -11.60 -24.79 -34.28
C TYR A 47 -10.73 -25.57 -33.30
N SER A 48 -10.57 -25.02 -32.11
CA SER A 48 -9.87 -25.68 -31.00
C SER A 48 -10.74 -25.66 -29.76
N LEU A 49 -11.11 -26.84 -29.27
CA LEU A 49 -11.75 -26.98 -27.98
C LEU A 49 -10.66 -27.02 -26.90
N VAL A 50 -10.68 -26.03 -26.01
CA VAL A 50 -9.66 -25.87 -24.96
C VAL A 50 -10.14 -26.52 -23.68
N LEU A 51 -9.29 -27.36 -23.11
CA LEU A 51 -9.49 -27.98 -21.80
C LEU A 51 -8.45 -27.46 -20.82
N ILE A 52 -8.88 -27.10 -19.61
CA ILE A 52 -8.01 -26.65 -18.52
C ILE A 52 -8.18 -27.65 -17.38
N ASP A 53 -7.07 -28.30 -16.99
CA ASP A 53 -7.05 -29.43 -16.05
C ASP A 53 -8.09 -30.51 -16.40
N GLY A 54 -8.21 -30.81 -17.71
CA GLY A 54 -9.13 -31.82 -18.24
C GLY A 54 -10.61 -31.41 -18.27
N LYS A 55 -10.95 -30.17 -17.92
CA LYS A 55 -12.32 -29.63 -17.98
C LYS A 55 -12.50 -28.73 -19.19
N LEU A 56 -13.66 -28.82 -19.84
CA LEU A 56 -14.03 -27.96 -20.96
C LEU A 56 -14.06 -26.50 -20.52
N ALA A 57 -13.27 -25.65 -21.18
CA ALA A 57 -13.12 -24.25 -20.80
C ALA A 57 -13.77 -23.29 -21.81
N PHE A 58 -13.31 -23.29 -23.06
CA PHE A 58 -13.86 -22.42 -24.11
C PHE A 58 -13.49 -22.96 -25.49
N LEU A 59 -14.13 -22.40 -26.52
CA LEU A 59 -13.96 -22.77 -27.91
C LEU A 59 -13.25 -21.63 -28.67
N LEU A 60 -12.25 -21.99 -29.47
CA LEU A 60 -11.51 -21.05 -30.31
C LEU A 60 -11.85 -21.24 -31.79
N ARG A 61 -11.93 -20.14 -32.54
CA ARG A 61 -11.82 -20.11 -34.01
C ARG A 61 -10.47 -19.49 -34.38
N GLY A 62 -9.52 -20.31 -34.82
CA GLY A 62 -8.11 -19.90 -34.87
C GLY A 62 -7.61 -19.54 -33.47
N ASN A 63 -7.37 -18.24 -33.22
CA ASN A 63 -6.94 -17.72 -31.91
C ASN A 63 -8.02 -16.88 -31.21
N GLU A 64 -9.21 -16.73 -31.80
CA GLU A 64 -10.29 -15.92 -31.23
C GLU A 64 -11.22 -16.79 -30.38
N ILE A 65 -11.54 -16.33 -29.17
CA ILE A 65 -12.54 -16.98 -28.31
C ILE A 65 -13.94 -16.73 -28.87
N ILE A 66 -14.71 -17.80 -29.00
CA ILE A 66 -16.13 -17.74 -29.37
C ILE A 66 -16.96 -17.57 -28.10
N ASP A 67 -17.69 -16.46 -27.98
CA ASP A 67 -18.52 -16.13 -26.82
C ASP A 67 -20.03 -16.29 -27.06
N SER A 68 -20.43 -16.61 -28.28
CA SER A 68 -21.83 -16.83 -28.65
C SER A 68 -22.28 -18.26 -28.35
N LYS A 69 -23.27 -18.41 -27.47
CA LYS A 69 -23.83 -19.73 -27.11
C LYS A 69 -24.36 -20.50 -28.32
N SER A 70 -25.02 -19.83 -29.26
CA SER A 70 -25.54 -20.49 -30.46
C SER A 70 -24.42 -20.93 -31.40
N GLU A 71 -23.39 -20.12 -31.56
CA GLU A 71 -22.23 -20.47 -32.39
C GLU A 71 -21.45 -21.65 -31.78
N ILE A 72 -21.21 -21.63 -30.46
CA ILE A 72 -20.64 -22.77 -29.72
C ILE A 72 -21.46 -24.03 -29.95
N ARG A 73 -22.80 -23.93 -29.83
CA ARG A 73 -23.73 -25.04 -30.08
C ARG A 73 -23.55 -25.61 -31.48
N ASP A 74 -23.64 -24.77 -32.51
CA ASP A 74 -23.64 -25.23 -33.90
C ASP A 74 -22.30 -25.92 -34.26
N ILE A 75 -21.18 -25.33 -33.84
CA ILE A 75 -19.83 -25.87 -34.09
C ILE A 75 -19.62 -27.20 -33.36
N LEU A 76 -19.98 -27.26 -32.07
CA LEU A 76 -19.83 -28.49 -31.30
C LEU A 76 -20.79 -29.58 -31.79
N TRP A 77 -22.00 -29.21 -32.21
CA TRP A 77 -22.98 -30.16 -32.73
C TRP A 77 -22.42 -30.84 -33.97
N GLU A 78 -21.93 -30.05 -34.93
CA GLU A 78 -21.35 -30.58 -36.16
C GLU A 78 -20.13 -31.47 -35.88
N ASN A 79 -19.24 -31.04 -34.97
CA ASN A 79 -18.08 -31.85 -34.59
C ASN A 79 -18.52 -33.19 -33.96
N TYR A 80 -19.47 -33.13 -33.03
CA TYR A 80 -19.94 -34.33 -32.32
C TYR A 80 -20.73 -35.25 -33.26
N SER A 81 -21.54 -34.69 -34.14
CA SER A 81 -22.30 -35.46 -35.14
C SER A 81 -21.37 -36.13 -36.14
N ASN A 82 -20.32 -35.45 -36.60
CA ASN A 82 -19.37 -36.00 -37.57
C ASN A 82 -18.48 -37.09 -36.98
N THR A 83 -18.22 -37.06 -35.66
CA THR A 83 -17.30 -38.00 -34.99
C THR A 83 -18.00 -39.16 -34.29
N ASN A 84 -19.25 -38.97 -33.82
CA ASN A 84 -19.93 -39.93 -32.95
C ASN A 84 -21.24 -40.50 -33.52
N ILE A 85 -21.69 -40.07 -34.70
CA ILE A 85 -22.81 -40.72 -35.40
C ILE A 85 -22.23 -41.73 -36.38
N PRO A 86 -22.48 -43.03 -36.20
CA PRO A 86 -22.05 -44.05 -37.15
C PRO A 86 -22.70 -43.82 -38.52
N SER A 87 -21.94 -43.97 -39.59
CA SER A 87 -22.44 -43.81 -40.96
C SER A 87 -23.55 -44.82 -41.31
N ASP A 88 -23.59 -45.94 -40.61
CA ASP A 88 -24.52 -47.04 -40.77
C ASP A 88 -25.64 -47.04 -39.71
N LEU A 89 -25.83 -45.95 -38.95
CA LEU A 89 -26.83 -45.86 -37.86
C LEU A 89 -28.22 -46.37 -38.27
N ASN A 90 -28.75 -45.90 -39.40
CA ASN A 90 -30.08 -46.29 -39.87
C ASN A 90 -30.15 -47.79 -40.22
N SER A 91 -29.13 -48.33 -40.87
CA SER A 91 -29.06 -49.76 -41.16
C SER A 91 -28.93 -50.61 -39.89
N THR A 92 -28.20 -50.14 -38.88
CA THR A 92 -28.08 -50.83 -37.59
C THR A 92 -29.40 -50.79 -36.83
N ILE A 93 -30.14 -49.68 -36.86
CA ILE A 93 -31.49 -49.60 -36.28
C ILE A 93 -32.45 -50.59 -36.97
N GLU A 94 -32.42 -50.70 -38.31
CA GLU A 94 -33.25 -51.68 -39.01
C GLU A 94 -32.85 -53.13 -38.68
N LYS A 95 -31.55 -53.42 -38.59
CA LYS A 95 -31.05 -54.74 -38.13
C LYS A 95 -31.54 -55.08 -36.73
N LEU A 96 -31.56 -54.10 -35.81
CA LEU A 96 -32.11 -54.28 -34.47
C LEU A 96 -33.63 -54.55 -34.51
N LYS A 97 -34.40 -53.86 -35.36
CA LYS A 97 -35.84 -54.13 -35.54
C LYS A 97 -36.08 -55.54 -36.07
N GLU A 98 -35.32 -55.95 -37.09
CA GLU A 98 -35.37 -57.30 -37.63
C GLU A 98 -35.03 -58.36 -36.57
N ALA A 99 -34.03 -58.11 -35.73
CA ALA A 99 -33.68 -58.99 -34.62
C ALA A 99 -34.82 -59.08 -33.58
N ALA A 100 -35.45 -57.96 -33.19
CA ALA A 100 -36.60 -57.96 -32.29
C ALA A 100 -37.80 -58.74 -32.86
N LEU A 101 -38.10 -58.53 -34.15
CA LEU A 101 -39.17 -59.26 -34.84
C LEU A 101 -38.85 -60.75 -34.99
N SER A 102 -37.60 -61.10 -35.33
CA SER A 102 -37.14 -62.48 -35.45
C SER A 102 -37.20 -63.21 -34.11
N PHE A 103 -36.78 -62.56 -33.03
CA PHE A 103 -36.94 -63.11 -31.69
C PHE A 103 -38.42 -63.33 -31.34
N ASN A 104 -39.28 -62.34 -31.61
CA ASN A 104 -40.70 -62.47 -31.31
C ASN A 104 -41.37 -63.61 -32.10
N ALA A 105 -41.01 -63.78 -33.38
CA ALA A 105 -41.47 -64.90 -34.20
C ALA A 105 -41.00 -66.25 -33.64
N SER A 106 -39.75 -66.33 -33.16
CA SER A 106 -39.16 -67.56 -32.61
C SER A 106 -39.78 -68.08 -31.31
N ARG A 107 -40.76 -67.37 -30.76
CA ARG A 107 -41.52 -67.85 -29.60
C ARG A 107 -42.55 -68.92 -29.98
N SER A 108 -42.80 -69.12 -31.28
CA SER A 108 -43.79 -70.09 -31.78
C SER A 108 -43.53 -70.55 -33.23
N ASP A 109 -42.28 -70.62 -33.69
CA ASP A 109 -41.93 -70.97 -35.07
C ASP A 109 -41.47 -72.43 -35.27
N GLY A 110 -41.33 -73.21 -34.20
CA GLY A 110 -40.85 -74.59 -34.24
C GLY A 110 -41.95 -75.66 -34.09
N LEU A 111 -42.67 -75.64 -32.96
CA LEU A 111 -43.66 -76.65 -32.56
C LEU A 111 -45.03 -76.02 -32.26
N ASP A 112 -46.11 -76.79 -32.44
CA ASP A 112 -47.49 -76.29 -32.30
C ASP A 112 -47.83 -75.76 -30.89
N ASN A 113 -47.17 -76.28 -29.83
CA ASN A 113 -47.40 -75.90 -28.43
C ASN A 113 -46.17 -75.21 -27.78
N GLU A 114 -45.45 -74.38 -28.53
CA GLU A 114 -44.42 -73.47 -27.98
C GLU A 114 -45.03 -72.34 -27.15
N GLU A 115 -44.40 -71.17 -26.99
CA GLU A 115 -44.90 -70.17 -26.02
C GLU A 115 -46.31 -69.65 -26.35
N PHE A 116 -46.58 -69.19 -27.58
CA PHE A 116 -47.93 -68.72 -27.94
C PHE A 116 -48.97 -69.85 -28.00
N GLY A 117 -48.57 -71.04 -28.47
CA GLY A 117 -49.43 -72.23 -28.44
C GLY A 117 -49.74 -72.72 -27.02
N CYS A 118 -48.75 -72.65 -26.13
CA CYS A 118 -48.88 -72.94 -24.70
C CYS A 118 -49.80 -71.94 -24.01
N ARG A 119 -49.69 -70.63 -24.32
CA ARG A 119 -50.66 -69.62 -23.87
C ARG A 119 -52.07 -69.98 -24.27
N LYS A 120 -52.29 -70.38 -25.53
CA LYS A 120 -53.61 -70.81 -26.01
C LYS A 120 -54.14 -72.02 -25.24
N THR A 121 -53.28 -72.99 -24.99
CA THR A 121 -53.59 -74.22 -24.25
C THR A 121 -53.90 -73.97 -22.77
N LEU A 122 -53.12 -73.14 -22.09
CA LEU A 122 -53.29 -72.81 -20.67
C LEU A 122 -54.39 -71.76 -20.44
N GLY A 123 -54.65 -70.90 -21.43
CA GLY A 123 -55.80 -70.01 -21.46
C GLY A 123 -55.66 -68.86 -22.46
N GLU A 124 -56.29 -69.01 -23.63
CA GLU A 124 -56.14 -68.15 -24.82
C GLU A 124 -56.40 -66.64 -24.61
N ASN A 125 -56.95 -66.20 -23.48
CA ASN A 125 -57.20 -64.78 -23.18
C ASN A 125 -57.02 -64.42 -21.69
N LEU A 126 -56.14 -65.11 -20.97
CA LEU A 126 -55.86 -64.78 -19.57
C LEU A 126 -55.11 -63.44 -19.47
N PRO A 127 -55.62 -62.43 -18.72
CA PRO A 127 -54.94 -61.14 -18.58
C PRO A 127 -53.75 -61.27 -17.62
N LYS A 128 -52.65 -60.52 -17.83
CA LYS A 128 -51.47 -60.51 -16.93
C LYS A 128 -51.89 -60.49 -15.45
N PRO A 129 -51.37 -61.39 -14.59
CA PRO A 129 -51.78 -61.44 -13.19
C PRO A 129 -51.46 -60.13 -12.47
N LYS A 130 -52.44 -59.58 -11.76
CA LYS A 130 -52.23 -58.42 -10.87
C LYS A 130 -51.54 -58.80 -9.56
N SER A 131 -51.62 -60.08 -9.17
CA SER A 131 -51.03 -60.64 -7.97
C SER A 131 -50.94 -62.16 -8.11
N LEU A 132 -49.89 -62.75 -7.56
CA LEU A 132 -49.74 -64.21 -7.40
C LEU A 132 -50.57 -64.76 -6.22
N LYS A 133 -51.35 -63.91 -5.53
CA LYS A 133 -52.28 -64.35 -4.48
C LYS A 133 -53.51 -65.02 -5.11
N LEU A 134 -53.88 -66.17 -4.55
CA LEU A 134 -55.05 -66.95 -4.96
C LEU A 134 -56.34 -66.29 -4.43
N TYR A 135 -57.31 -66.07 -5.33
CA TYR A 135 -58.66 -65.63 -5.00
C TYR A 135 -59.65 -66.55 -5.70
N ASP A 136 -60.72 -66.98 -5.01
CA ASP A 136 -61.65 -68.01 -5.49
C ASP A 136 -62.41 -67.65 -6.78
N ASN A 137 -62.56 -66.36 -7.10
CA ASN A 137 -63.22 -65.86 -8.33
C ASN A 137 -62.23 -65.41 -9.42
N ASN A 138 -61.01 -65.96 -9.43
CA ASN A 138 -60.00 -65.60 -10.42
C ASN A 138 -60.16 -66.42 -11.72
N LEU A 139 -60.12 -65.77 -12.89
CA LEU A 139 -60.08 -66.41 -14.21
C LEU A 139 -59.02 -67.52 -14.28
N TYR A 140 -57.89 -67.34 -13.60
CA TYR A 140 -56.84 -68.35 -13.49
C TYR A 140 -57.31 -69.66 -12.82
N VAL A 141 -58.17 -69.59 -11.80
CA VAL A 141 -58.76 -70.79 -11.15
C VAL A 141 -59.74 -71.48 -12.09
N TYR A 142 -60.47 -70.73 -12.93
CA TYR A 142 -61.34 -71.29 -13.95
C TYR A 142 -60.55 -72.08 -15.00
N TYR A 143 -59.47 -71.48 -15.54
CA TYR A 143 -58.62 -72.17 -16.52
C TYR A 143 -57.83 -73.34 -15.91
N ALA A 144 -57.42 -73.24 -14.64
CA ALA A 144 -56.87 -74.38 -13.92
C ALA A 144 -57.88 -75.52 -13.78
N SER A 145 -59.14 -75.21 -13.42
CA SER A 145 -60.22 -76.22 -13.42
C SER A 145 -60.38 -76.86 -14.79
N TYR A 146 -60.42 -76.06 -15.86
CA TYR A 146 -60.57 -76.54 -17.23
C TYR A 146 -59.40 -77.44 -17.65
N ALA A 147 -58.16 -77.05 -17.34
CA ALA A 147 -56.98 -77.84 -17.63
C ALA A 147 -57.00 -79.18 -16.86
N CYS A 148 -57.37 -79.15 -15.57
CA CYS A 148 -57.47 -80.33 -14.72
C CYS A 148 -58.64 -81.27 -15.07
N GLU A 149 -59.75 -80.75 -15.62
CA GLU A 149 -60.94 -81.52 -15.99
C GLU A 149 -60.95 -81.94 -17.47
N SER A 150 -60.08 -81.35 -18.30
CA SER A 150 -59.91 -81.73 -19.70
C SER A 150 -59.40 -83.16 -19.82
N ALA A 151 -60.14 -84.01 -20.53
CA ALA A 151 -59.75 -85.40 -20.78
C ALA A 151 -58.38 -85.55 -21.49
N TYR A 152 -57.88 -84.48 -22.11
CA TYR A 152 -56.60 -84.46 -22.81
C TYR A 152 -55.41 -84.09 -21.91
N TYR A 153 -55.63 -83.30 -20.84
CA TYR A 153 -54.56 -82.79 -19.97
C TYR A 153 -54.62 -83.29 -18.52
N ALA A 154 -55.76 -83.81 -18.06
CA ALA A 154 -55.98 -84.26 -16.69
C ALA A 154 -54.94 -85.30 -16.23
N ASP A 155 -54.64 -86.29 -17.08
CA ASP A 155 -53.66 -87.34 -16.78
C ASP A 155 -52.22 -86.81 -16.72
N MET A 156 -51.89 -85.78 -17.52
CA MET A 156 -50.56 -85.16 -17.55
C MET A 156 -50.34 -84.22 -16.36
N LEU A 157 -51.39 -83.50 -15.94
CA LEU A 157 -51.34 -82.57 -14.83
C LEU A 157 -51.40 -83.25 -13.45
N GLN A 158 -51.91 -84.48 -13.38
CA GLN A 158 -52.15 -85.21 -12.13
C GLN A 158 -52.88 -84.35 -11.08
N CYS A 159 -53.85 -83.54 -11.53
CA CYS A 159 -54.52 -82.57 -10.66
C CYS A 159 -55.30 -83.26 -9.55
N VAL A 160 -54.76 -83.26 -8.32
CA VAL A 160 -55.53 -83.60 -7.10
C VAL A 160 -56.42 -82.43 -6.70
N ASN A 161 -55.90 -81.21 -6.86
CA ASN A 161 -56.61 -79.98 -6.60
C ASN A 161 -56.25 -78.91 -7.66
N ARG A 162 -57.26 -78.30 -8.30
CA ARG A 162 -57.08 -77.23 -9.29
C ARG A 162 -56.25 -76.06 -8.79
N TYR A 163 -56.24 -75.77 -7.49
CA TYR A 163 -55.48 -74.66 -6.92
C TYR A 163 -53.96 -74.89 -6.96
N ASP A 164 -53.52 -76.14 -7.09
CA ASP A 164 -52.09 -76.49 -7.05
C ASP A 164 -51.33 -76.02 -8.28
N ILE A 165 -52.02 -75.89 -9.43
CA ILE A 165 -51.42 -75.47 -10.70
C ILE A 165 -51.63 -73.98 -11.01
N VAL A 166 -52.47 -73.28 -10.25
CA VAL A 166 -52.76 -71.85 -10.48
C VAL A 166 -51.50 -70.98 -10.38
N PRO A 167 -50.62 -71.14 -9.36
CA PRO A 167 -49.38 -70.35 -9.28
C PRO A 167 -48.50 -70.55 -10.51
N ASP A 168 -48.37 -71.80 -10.98
CA ASP A 168 -47.58 -72.13 -12.17
C ASP A 168 -48.15 -71.39 -13.40
N ILE A 169 -49.49 -71.41 -13.61
CA ILE A 169 -50.14 -70.68 -14.72
C ILE A 169 -49.88 -69.17 -14.58
N GLN A 170 -50.02 -68.61 -13.39
CA GLN A 170 -49.80 -67.19 -13.15
C GLN A 170 -48.35 -66.78 -13.44
N GLU A 171 -47.37 -67.58 -13.02
CA GLU A 171 -45.95 -67.33 -13.27
C GLU A 171 -45.64 -67.35 -14.77
N PHE A 172 -46.10 -68.39 -15.48
CA PHE A 172 -45.94 -68.49 -16.94
C PHE A 172 -46.49 -67.27 -17.68
N PHE A 173 -47.72 -66.85 -17.37
CA PHE A 173 -48.32 -65.67 -18.01
C PHE A 173 -47.63 -64.37 -17.59
N THR A 174 -47.15 -64.26 -16.35
CA THR A 174 -46.39 -63.08 -15.88
C THR A 174 -45.12 -62.91 -16.70
N SER A 175 -44.32 -63.97 -16.83
CA SER A 175 -43.08 -63.92 -17.60
C SER A 175 -43.35 -63.65 -19.07
N SER A 176 -44.32 -64.34 -19.66
CA SER A 176 -44.61 -64.15 -21.08
C SER A 176 -45.13 -62.74 -21.41
N TYR A 177 -46.01 -62.17 -20.58
CA TYR A 177 -46.46 -60.79 -20.80
C TYR A 177 -45.35 -59.77 -20.54
N THR A 178 -44.42 -60.06 -19.64
CA THR A 178 -43.26 -59.19 -19.41
C THR A 178 -42.34 -59.18 -20.64
N ILE A 179 -42.18 -60.31 -21.33
CA ILE A 179 -41.49 -60.34 -22.63
C ILE A 179 -42.21 -59.46 -23.65
N ASP A 180 -43.55 -59.56 -23.77
CA ASP A 180 -44.32 -58.72 -24.70
C ASP A 180 -44.15 -57.23 -24.42
N GLU A 181 -44.25 -56.84 -23.15
CA GLU A 181 -44.06 -55.44 -22.71
C GLU A 181 -42.66 -54.94 -23.08
N LYS A 182 -41.61 -55.72 -22.80
CA LYS A 182 -40.23 -55.33 -23.10
C LYS A 182 -39.94 -55.30 -24.60
N LEU A 183 -40.51 -56.22 -25.39
CA LEU A 183 -40.41 -56.14 -26.84
C LEU A 183 -41.13 -54.93 -27.40
N SER A 184 -42.30 -54.58 -26.87
CA SER A 184 -42.99 -53.34 -27.26
C SER A 184 -42.13 -52.12 -26.96
N THR A 185 -41.52 -52.04 -25.77
CA THR A 185 -40.58 -50.97 -25.41
C THR A 185 -39.40 -50.90 -26.37
N ILE A 186 -38.79 -52.04 -26.72
CA ILE A 186 -37.68 -52.10 -27.69
C ILE A 186 -38.14 -51.56 -29.05
N MET A 187 -39.28 -52.03 -29.57
CA MET A 187 -39.81 -51.59 -30.86
C MET A 187 -40.16 -50.11 -30.87
N ASP A 188 -40.77 -49.60 -29.80
CA ASP A 188 -41.11 -48.18 -29.66
C ASP A 188 -39.85 -47.31 -29.60
N ASN A 189 -38.82 -47.75 -28.85
CA ASN A 189 -37.53 -47.07 -28.78
C ASN A 189 -36.86 -47.04 -30.16
N LEU A 190 -36.81 -48.17 -30.88
CA LEU A 190 -36.25 -48.24 -32.24
C LEU A 190 -37.04 -47.39 -33.25
N ALA A 191 -38.37 -47.32 -33.14
CA ALA A 191 -39.21 -46.55 -34.05
C ALA A 191 -39.11 -45.04 -33.83
N THR A 192 -38.82 -44.61 -32.60
CA THR A 192 -38.79 -43.20 -32.20
C THR A 192 -37.37 -42.68 -31.93
N THR A 193 -36.33 -43.44 -32.28
CA THR A 193 -34.94 -43.04 -32.08
C THR A 193 -34.60 -41.86 -32.99
N ASP A 194 -34.29 -40.73 -32.36
CA ASP A 194 -33.63 -39.58 -32.98
C ASP A 194 -32.14 -39.61 -32.60
N VAL A 195 -31.29 -38.98 -33.41
CA VAL A 195 -29.84 -38.85 -33.21
C VAL A 195 -29.47 -38.44 -31.79
N ARG A 196 -30.26 -37.54 -31.18
CA ARG A 196 -30.03 -37.04 -29.81
C ARG A 196 -30.37 -38.03 -28.71
N LEU A 197 -31.18 -39.02 -29.02
CA LEU A 197 -31.72 -40.01 -28.08
C LEU A 197 -31.17 -41.42 -28.33
N VAL A 198 -30.26 -41.60 -29.29
CA VAL A 198 -29.67 -42.91 -29.61
C VAL A 198 -29.05 -43.52 -28.36
N SER A 199 -28.12 -42.82 -27.70
CA SER A 199 -27.42 -43.36 -26.53
C SER A 199 -28.34 -43.84 -25.40
N PRO A 200 -29.27 -43.01 -24.86
CA PRO A 200 -30.14 -43.46 -23.78
C PRO A 200 -31.12 -44.57 -24.21
N LYS A 201 -31.67 -44.52 -25.43
CA LYS A 201 -32.60 -45.54 -25.92
C LYS A 201 -31.92 -46.88 -26.17
N MET A 202 -30.71 -46.87 -26.71
CA MET A 202 -29.95 -48.10 -26.95
C MET A 202 -29.49 -48.76 -25.65
N SER A 203 -29.16 -47.95 -24.62
CA SER A 203 -28.93 -48.49 -23.26
C SER A 203 -30.18 -49.17 -22.70
N GLU A 204 -31.36 -48.54 -22.83
CA GLU A 204 -32.62 -49.12 -22.37
C GLU A 204 -33.01 -50.39 -23.13
N ILE A 205 -32.69 -50.47 -24.44
CA ILE A 205 -32.88 -51.68 -25.25
C ILE A 205 -32.01 -52.81 -24.70
N ALA A 206 -30.71 -52.57 -24.47
CA ALA A 206 -29.81 -53.57 -23.90
C ALA A 206 -30.30 -54.07 -22.53
N ASP A 207 -30.72 -53.16 -21.65
CA ASP A 207 -31.30 -53.51 -20.35
C ASP A 207 -32.59 -54.34 -20.49
N SER A 208 -33.45 -53.99 -21.45
CA SER A 208 -34.70 -54.71 -21.73
C SER A 208 -34.45 -56.12 -22.27
N VAL A 209 -33.40 -56.31 -23.07
CA VAL A 209 -32.98 -57.64 -23.56
C VAL A 209 -32.57 -58.53 -22.39
N GLN A 210 -31.83 -58.00 -21.40
CA GLN A 210 -31.45 -58.78 -20.23
C GLN A 210 -32.67 -59.26 -19.42
N VAL A 211 -33.71 -58.42 -19.30
CA VAL A 211 -34.98 -58.84 -18.69
C VAL A 211 -35.63 -59.95 -19.52
N ILE A 212 -35.71 -59.80 -20.85
CA ILE A 212 -36.26 -60.83 -21.73
C ILE A 212 -35.51 -62.17 -21.57
N ARG A 213 -34.18 -62.17 -21.45
CA ARG A 213 -33.40 -63.41 -21.22
C ARG A 213 -33.81 -64.12 -19.93
N ASN A 214 -34.02 -63.36 -18.86
CA ASN A 214 -34.44 -63.91 -17.57
C ASN A 214 -35.83 -64.53 -17.69
N GLU A 215 -36.78 -63.81 -18.27
CA GLU A 215 -38.17 -64.30 -18.45
C GLU A 215 -38.25 -65.50 -19.41
N VAL A 216 -37.43 -65.54 -20.45
CA VAL A 216 -37.29 -66.72 -21.33
C VAL A 216 -36.78 -67.93 -20.52
N SER A 217 -35.81 -67.72 -19.63
CA SER A 217 -35.27 -68.76 -18.75
C SER A 217 -36.36 -69.29 -17.81
N ASP A 218 -37.18 -68.41 -17.25
CA ASP A 218 -38.26 -68.77 -16.34
C ASP A 218 -39.37 -69.55 -17.07
N ILE A 219 -39.74 -69.12 -18.28
CA ILE A 219 -40.67 -69.87 -19.13
C ILE A 219 -40.10 -71.25 -19.52
N LYS A 220 -38.80 -71.36 -19.81
CA LYS A 220 -38.12 -72.63 -20.11
C LYS A 220 -38.16 -73.61 -18.93
N LYS A 221 -38.05 -73.09 -17.71
CA LYS A 221 -38.07 -73.87 -16.46
C LYS A 221 -39.47 -74.11 -15.91
N SER A 222 -40.50 -73.51 -16.50
CA SER A 222 -41.88 -73.70 -16.05
C SER A 222 -42.29 -75.17 -16.07
N ARG A 223 -43.07 -75.59 -15.06
CA ARG A 223 -43.53 -76.97 -14.92
C ARG A 223 -44.40 -77.45 -16.08
N PHE A 224 -44.94 -76.55 -16.89
CA PHE A 224 -45.72 -76.93 -18.08
C PHE A 224 -44.86 -77.50 -19.20
N ARG A 225 -43.54 -77.27 -19.23
CA ARG A 225 -42.70 -77.67 -20.36
C ARG A 225 -42.14 -79.08 -20.24
N ARG A 226 -41.95 -79.72 -21.39
CA ARG A 226 -41.18 -80.97 -21.50
C ARG A 226 -39.69 -80.64 -21.64
N PRO A 227 -38.81 -81.08 -20.71
CA PRO A 227 -37.37 -80.92 -20.90
C PRO A 227 -36.87 -81.81 -22.06
N ARG A 228 -36.10 -81.20 -22.98
CA ARG A 228 -35.40 -81.86 -24.09
C ARG A 228 -33.92 -81.53 -24.05
N ASP A 229 -33.11 -82.44 -24.57
CA ASP A 229 -31.70 -82.23 -24.85
C ASP A 229 -31.55 -81.29 -26.06
N ASP A 230 -30.90 -80.16 -25.86
CA ASP A 230 -30.68 -79.13 -26.88
C ASP A 230 -29.71 -79.58 -27.99
N VAL A 231 -28.93 -80.65 -27.77
CA VAL A 231 -27.96 -81.19 -28.74
C VAL A 231 -28.53 -82.40 -29.50
N THR A 232 -29.32 -83.25 -28.83
CA THR A 232 -29.81 -84.52 -29.42
C THR A 232 -31.31 -84.51 -29.75
N GLY A 233 -32.08 -83.55 -29.26
CA GLY A 233 -33.53 -83.49 -29.42
C GLY A 233 -34.31 -84.54 -28.63
N GLU A 234 -33.62 -85.37 -27.83
CA GLU A 234 -34.23 -86.41 -27.01
C GLU A 234 -34.82 -85.83 -25.72
N VAL A 235 -35.94 -86.39 -25.25
CA VAL A 235 -36.60 -85.94 -24.01
C VAL A 235 -35.74 -86.34 -22.81
N LYS A 236 -35.20 -85.34 -22.08
CA LYS A 236 -34.44 -85.57 -20.86
C LYS A 236 -35.36 -85.73 -19.66
N THR A 237 -35.90 -86.93 -19.52
CA THR A 237 -36.77 -87.31 -18.39
C THR A 237 -36.13 -87.15 -17.01
N SER A 238 -34.80 -87.02 -16.92
CA SER A 238 -34.06 -86.80 -15.66
C SER A 238 -33.99 -85.33 -15.20
N GLU A 239 -34.31 -84.35 -16.05
CA GLU A 239 -34.10 -82.92 -15.74
C GLU A 239 -35.33 -82.24 -15.13
N CYS A 240 -36.51 -82.87 -15.16
CA CYS A 240 -37.68 -82.39 -14.44
C CYS A 240 -38.59 -83.54 -14.02
N VAL A 241 -38.55 -83.90 -12.73
CA VAL A 241 -39.35 -84.99 -12.16
C VAL A 241 -40.84 -84.59 -12.01
N ASP A 242 -41.11 -83.29 -11.85
CA ASP A 242 -42.45 -82.74 -11.55
C ASP A 242 -43.03 -81.85 -12.66
N CYS A 243 -42.60 -82.05 -13.92
CA CYS A 243 -43.13 -81.32 -15.09
C CYS A 243 -44.39 -82.01 -15.64
N PHE A 244 -45.42 -81.21 -15.93
CA PHE A 244 -46.66 -81.63 -16.57
C PHE A 244 -46.48 -81.96 -18.05
N GLY A 245 -45.54 -81.27 -18.72
CA GLY A 245 -45.25 -81.52 -20.13
C GLY A 245 -46.44 -81.29 -21.07
N ILE A 246 -47.23 -80.26 -20.82
CA ILE A 246 -48.34 -79.83 -21.68
C ILE A 246 -47.82 -78.98 -22.84
N CYS A 247 -46.77 -78.21 -22.58
CA CYS A 247 -46.14 -77.32 -23.54
C CYS A 247 -44.84 -77.93 -24.03
N ASP A 248 -44.54 -77.69 -25.30
CA ASP A 248 -43.29 -78.13 -25.90
C ASP A 248 -42.10 -77.30 -25.38
N GLU A 249 -40.88 -77.65 -25.79
CA GLU A 249 -39.69 -76.86 -25.46
C GLU A 249 -39.80 -75.43 -26.03
N LEU A 250 -39.17 -74.44 -25.39
CA LEU A 250 -39.05 -73.09 -25.98
C LEU A 250 -37.73 -72.97 -26.74
N ILE A 251 -37.78 -72.95 -28.06
CA ILE A 251 -36.59 -72.72 -28.89
C ILE A 251 -36.61 -71.28 -29.40
N VAL A 252 -36.07 -70.34 -28.60
CA VAL A 252 -35.93 -68.95 -29.06
C VAL A 252 -34.64 -68.72 -29.85
N ASN A 253 -34.68 -67.75 -30.75
CA ASN A 253 -33.51 -67.24 -31.47
C ASN A 253 -32.59 -66.45 -30.52
N LYS A 254 -31.65 -67.14 -29.87
CA LYS A 254 -30.66 -66.52 -28.97
C LYS A 254 -29.77 -65.50 -29.69
N THR A 255 -29.41 -65.77 -30.94
CA THR A 255 -28.60 -64.86 -31.78
C THR A 255 -29.27 -63.51 -31.99
N ALA A 256 -30.61 -63.49 -32.10
CA ALA A 256 -31.36 -62.24 -32.18
C ALA A 256 -31.27 -61.41 -30.89
N LEU A 257 -31.36 -62.05 -29.71
CA LEU A 257 -31.14 -61.36 -28.43
C LEU A 257 -29.69 -60.87 -28.28
N ASP A 258 -28.72 -61.69 -28.66
CA ASP A 258 -27.29 -61.31 -28.65
C ASP A 258 -27.03 -60.11 -29.57
N THR A 259 -27.67 -60.08 -30.75
CA THR A 259 -27.60 -58.96 -31.69
C THR A 259 -28.21 -57.70 -31.07
N LEU A 260 -29.40 -57.80 -30.48
CA LEU A 260 -30.06 -56.66 -29.82
C LEU A 260 -29.20 -56.05 -28.71
N GLU A 261 -28.65 -56.88 -27.83
CA GLU A 261 -27.87 -56.42 -26.69
C GLU A 261 -26.52 -55.82 -27.11
N ASN A 262 -25.76 -56.53 -27.95
CA ASN A 262 -24.41 -56.12 -28.33
C ASN A 262 -24.43 -54.87 -29.21
N ASP A 263 -25.25 -54.87 -30.27
CA ASP A 263 -25.29 -53.75 -31.21
C ASP A 263 -25.89 -52.50 -30.54
N ALA A 264 -26.91 -52.66 -29.67
CA ALA A 264 -27.44 -51.53 -28.89
C ALA A 264 -26.39 -51.02 -27.89
N SER A 265 -25.68 -51.89 -27.17
CA SER A 265 -24.64 -51.47 -26.23
C SER A 265 -23.49 -50.73 -26.93
N MET A 266 -23.06 -51.21 -28.09
CA MET A 266 -22.03 -50.55 -28.90
C MET A 266 -22.51 -49.17 -29.37
N LEU A 267 -23.71 -49.09 -29.98
CA LEU A 267 -24.29 -47.82 -30.40
C LEU A 267 -24.46 -46.85 -29.22
N ALA A 268 -24.84 -47.35 -28.05
CA ALA A 268 -25.00 -46.53 -26.85
C ALA A 268 -23.68 -45.90 -26.40
N GLN A 269 -22.58 -46.66 -26.48
CA GLN A 269 -21.24 -46.19 -26.13
C GLN A 269 -20.69 -45.19 -27.15
N GLU A 270 -20.80 -45.50 -28.44
CA GLU A 270 -20.31 -44.63 -29.52
C GLU A 270 -21.05 -43.28 -29.54
N THR A 271 -22.37 -43.29 -29.35
CA THR A 271 -23.20 -42.07 -29.37
C THR A 271 -23.27 -41.35 -28.02
N LYS A 272 -22.58 -41.84 -26.98
CA LYS A 272 -22.62 -41.25 -25.63
C LYS A 272 -22.30 -39.75 -25.59
N PRO A 273 -21.30 -39.22 -26.33
CA PRO A 273 -21.01 -37.78 -26.33
C PRO A 273 -22.16 -36.90 -26.86
N LEU A 274 -23.04 -37.44 -27.72
CA LEU A 274 -24.19 -36.69 -28.24
C LEU A 274 -25.24 -36.40 -27.16
N TYR A 275 -25.28 -37.23 -26.11
CA TYR A 275 -26.20 -37.03 -24.99
C TYR A 275 -25.76 -35.90 -24.06
N SER A 276 -24.45 -35.74 -23.82
CA SER A 276 -23.90 -34.67 -22.97
C SER A 276 -23.75 -33.32 -23.68
N PHE A 277 -23.94 -33.30 -24.99
CA PHE A 277 -23.70 -32.15 -25.86
C PHE A 277 -24.24 -30.80 -25.34
N GLU A 278 -25.52 -30.70 -24.97
CA GLU A 278 -26.08 -29.41 -24.49
C GLU A 278 -25.45 -29.00 -23.13
N SER A 279 -25.13 -29.95 -22.27
CA SER A 279 -24.40 -29.67 -21.02
C SER A 279 -22.99 -29.18 -21.31
N ASP A 280 -22.31 -29.75 -22.31
CA ASP A 280 -20.98 -29.33 -22.71
C ASP A 280 -21.00 -27.92 -23.31
N VAL A 281 -22.00 -27.59 -24.14
CA VAL A 281 -22.26 -26.23 -24.64
C VAL A 281 -22.45 -25.24 -23.48
N ASP A 282 -23.28 -25.58 -22.49
CA ASP A 282 -23.54 -24.73 -21.33
C ASP A 282 -22.29 -24.49 -20.48
N ASN A 283 -21.51 -25.56 -20.25
CA ASN A 283 -20.25 -25.50 -19.51
C ASN A 283 -19.23 -24.60 -20.22
N ILE A 284 -19.06 -24.79 -21.54
CA ILE A 284 -18.14 -24.00 -22.37
C ILE A 284 -18.58 -22.55 -22.40
N PHE A 285 -19.86 -22.26 -22.67
CA PHE A 285 -20.35 -20.88 -22.71
C PHE A 285 -20.19 -20.17 -21.36
N THR A 286 -20.55 -20.82 -20.26
CA THR A 286 -20.44 -20.22 -18.92
C THR A 286 -18.97 -19.95 -18.57
N SER A 287 -18.09 -20.93 -18.76
CA SER A 287 -16.65 -20.76 -18.53
C SER A 287 -16.04 -19.68 -19.44
N THR A 288 -16.44 -19.60 -20.72
CA THR A 288 -16.04 -18.50 -21.61
C THR A 288 -16.43 -17.14 -21.03
N ARG A 289 -17.68 -16.98 -20.59
CA ARG A 289 -18.20 -15.71 -20.06
C ARG A 289 -17.49 -15.29 -18.78
N ASP A 290 -17.27 -16.24 -17.87
CA ASP A 290 -16.57 -15.99 -16.61
C ASP A 290 -15.13 -15.50 -16.88
N ARG A 291 -14.43 -16.13 -17.83
CA ARG A 291 -13.05 -15.77 -18.19
C ARG A 291 -12.94 -14.42 -18.89
N ILE A 292 -13.87 -14.11 -19.81
CA ILE A 292 -13.94 -12.78 -20.45
C ILE A 292 -14.22 -11.70 -19.39
N GLN A 293 -15.15 -11.96 -18.47
CA GLN A 293 -15.47 -11.03 -17.40
C GLN A 293 -14.28 -10.83 -16.45
N GLU A 294 -13.58 -11.90 -16.08
CA GLU A 294 -12.41 -11.80 -15.21
C GLU A 294 -11.28 -11.02 -15.89
N ARG A 295 -11.03 -11.25 -17.19
CA ARG A 295 -10.07 -10.44 -17.96
C ARG A 295 -10.43 -8.95 -17.92
N ALA A 296 -11.69 -8.61 -18.16
CA ALA A 296 -12.16 -7.23 -18.09
C ALA A 296 -12.05 -6.63 -16.68
N ASN A 297 -12.21 -7.44 -15.63
CA ASN A 297 -12.01 -7.02 -14.24
C ASN A 297 -10.53 -6.76 -13.95
N LEU A 298 -9.61 -7.60 -14.44
CA LEU A 298 -8.17 -7.40 -14.28
C LEU A 298 -7.69 -6.10 -14.94
N ASP A 299 -8.16 -5.82 -16.16
CA ASP A 299 -7.82 -4.57 -16.87
C ASP A 299 -8.33 -3.34 -16.10
N LYS A 300 -9.56 -3.40 -15.55
CA LYS A 300 -10.09 -2.35 -14.67
C LYS A 300 -9.32 -2.23 -13.36
N ARG A 301 -8.94 -3.34 -12.73
CA ARG A 301 -8.16 -3.33 -11.49
C ARG A 301 -6.85 -2.57 -11.70
N TRP A 302 -6.15 -2.86 -12.80
CA TRP A 302 -4.92 -2.17 -13.16
C TRP A 302 -5.12 -0.66 -13.36
N GLU A 303 -6.20 -0.23 -14.02
CA GLU A 303 -6.56 1.19 -14.16
C GLU A 303 -6.73 1.88 -12.80
N TYR A 304 -7.46 1.24 -11.88
CA TYR A 304 -7.73 1.78 -10.56
C TYR A 304 -6.48 1.78 -9.66
N GLU A 305 -5.63 0.75 -9.71
CA GLU A 305 -4.36 0.71 -9.00
C GLU A 305 -3.42 1.85 -9.44
N ASN A 306 -3.37 2.12 -10.75
CA ASN A 306 -2.62 3.27 -11.29
C ASN A 306 -3.20 4.60 -10.81
N ASN A 307 -4.51 4.76 -10.82
CA ASN A 307 -5.16 5.97 -10.31
C ASN A 307 -4.93 6.14 -8.79
N LEU A 308 -4.94 5.05 -8.01
CA LEU A 308 -4.71 5.07 -6.56
C LEU A 308 -3.27 5.46 -6.24
N SER A 309 -2.30 4.85 -6.93
CA SER A 309 -0.88 5.20 -6.78
C SER A 309 -0.59 6.65 -7.14
N SER A 310 -1.28 7.19 -8.15
CA SER A 310 -1.22 8.63 -8.49
C SER A 310 -1.75 9.51 -7.36
N ILE A 311 -2.92 9.19 -6.79
CA ILE A 311 -3.51 9.95 -5.66
C ILE A 311 -2.64 9.87 -4.40
N LEU A 312 -2.06 8.69 -4.13
CA LEU A 312 -1.19 8.45 -2.97
C LEU A 312 0.28 8.81 -3.22
N SER A 313 0.59 9.47 -4.34
CA SER A 313 1.94 9.92 -4.63
C SER A 313 2.45 10.84 -3.52
N GLY A 314 3.54 10.44 -2.86
CA GLY A 314 4.11 11.16 -1.73
C GLY A 314 3.34 11.03 -0.41
N TRP A 315 2.33 10.16 -0.32
CA TRP A 315 1.56 9.95 0.91
C TRP A 315 2.43 9.53 2.10
N ASP A 316 3.40 8.63 1.93
CA ASP A 316 4.27 8.20 3.04
C ASP A 316 5.10 9.36 3.61
N ALA A 317 5.64 10.22 2.74
CA ALA A 317 6.36 11.42 3.15
C ALA A 317 5.42 12.39 3.90
N LEU A 318 4.21 12.60 3.38
CA LEU A 318 3.21 13.44 4.02
C LEU A 318 2.75 12.87 5.38
N LYS A 319 2.53 11.55 5.46
CA LYS A 319 2.15 10.84 6.69
C LYS A 319 3.22 11.01 7.77
N ASN A 320 4.49 10.82 7.42
CA ASN A 320 5.60 10.99 8.37
C ASN A 320 5.73 12.44 8.87
N ARG A 321 5.57 13.42 7.97
CA ARG A 321 5.52 14.85 8.34
C ARG A 321 4.33 15.18 9.24
N THR A 322 3.16 14.65 8.90
CA THR A 322 1.94 14.78 9.70
C THR A 322 2.11 14.16 11.09
N ASP A 323 2.76 13.01 11.19
CA ASP A 323 3.09 12.36 12.47
C ASP A 323 4.06 13.20 13.30
N ALA A 324 5.03 13.88 12.68
CA ALA A 324 5.91 14.82 13.37
C ALA A 324 5.13 16.04 13.91
N VAL A 325 4.19 16.59 13.14
CA VAL A 325 3.29 17.65 13.59
C VAL A 325 2.43 17.18 14.77
N LEU A 326 1.80 16.00 14.68
CA LEU A 326 0.91 15.46 15.72
C LEU A 326 1.62 15.03 17.02
N LYS A 327 2.96 14.98 17.02
CA LYS A 327 3.77 14.87 18.26
C LYS A 327 3.80 16.19 19.04
N ARG A 328 3.62 17.33 18.39
CA ARG A 328 3.66 18.68 18.99
C ARG A 328 2.31 19.37 19.03
N VAL A 329 1.37 19.00 18.15
CA VAL A 329 0.05 19.61 18.01
C VAL A 329 -1.04 18.58 18.28
N ASP A 330 -1.95 18.88 19.20
CA ASP A 330 -3.13 18.06 19.50
C ASP A 330 -4.33 18.46 18.63
N ASP A 331 -4.22 18.22 17.32
CA ASP A 331 -5.32 18.42 16.37
C ASP A 331 -6.03 17.08 16.10
N LYS A 332 -7.19 16.91 16.74
CA LYS A 332 -8.05 15.74 16.56
C LYS A 332 -8.50 15.56 15.12
N LYS A 333 -8.84 16.66 14.42
CA LYS A 333 -9.36 16.61 13.05
C LYS A 333 -8.26 16.21 12.07
N LEU A 334 -7.04 16.73 12.22
CA LEU A 334 -5.89 16.29 11.42
C LEU A 334 -5.60 14.81 11.64
N LYS A 335 -5.61 14.34 12.91
CA LYS A 335 -5.41 12.93 13.24
C LYS A 335 -6.48 12.03 12.59
N GLU A 336 -7.76 12.35 12.81
CA GLU A 336 -8.89 11.61 12.24
C GLU A 336 -8.82 11.53 10.71
N ARG A 337 -8.44 12.63 10.04
CA ARG A 337 -8.34 12.69 8.58
C ARG A 337 -7.17 11.86 8.06
N ARG A 338 -6.03 11.88 8.74
CA ARG A 338 -4.88 11.01 8.44
C ARG A 338 -5.24 9.53 8.59
N ASP A 339 -5.91 9.17 9.69
CA ASP A 339 -6.30 7.79 9.97
C ASP A 339 -7.36 7.31 8.95
N LEU A 340 -8.26 8.21 8.52
CA LEU A 340 -9.23 7.92 7.47
C LEU A 340 -8.57 7.66 6.10
N VAL A 341 -7.47 8.34 5.74
CA VAL A 341 -6.73 8.02 4.51
C VAL A 341 -6.21 6.58 4.55
N ILE A 342 -5.60 6.17 5.66
CA ILE A 342 -5.10 4.79 5.85
C ILE A 342 -6.25 3.79 5.74
N LYS A 343 -7.38 4.08 6.38
CA LYS A 343 -8.57 3.23 6.30
C LYS A 343 -9.11 3.12 4.88
N LEU A 344 -9.24 4.26 4.17
CA LEU A 344 -9.75 4.30 2.81
C LEU A 344 -8.84 3.55 1.83
N GLN A 345 -7.53 3.57 2.04
CA GLN A 345 -6.59 2.78 1.24
C GLN A 345 -6.93 1.28 1.33
N GLY A 346 -7.06 0.74 2.55
CA GLY A 346 -7.45 -0.66 2.73
C GLY A 346 -8.84 -0.98 2.17
N GLU A 347 -9.82 -0.08 2.34
CA GLU A 347 -11.16 -0.27 1.74
C GLU A 347 -11.14 -0.26 0.20
N ILE A 348 -10.21 0.46 -0.43
CA ILE A 348 -10.02 0.43 -1.89
C ILE A 348 -9.39 -0.89 -2.30
N ASP A 349 -8.33 -1.34 -1.61
CA ASP A 349 -7.67 -2.62 -1.89
C ASP A 349 -8.66 -3.80 -1.78
N ASP A 350 -9.52 -3.79 -0.77
CA ASP A 350 -10.61 -4.76 -0.61
C ASP A 350 -11.64 -4.69 -1.76
N ALA A 351 -12.01 -3.47 -2.17
CA ALA A 351 -12.96 -3.26 -3.28
C ALA A 351 -12.37 -3.72 -4.62
N LEU A 352 -11.08 -3.53 -4.85
CA LEU A 352 -10.37 -3.98 -6.05
C LEU A 352 -10.25 -5.50 -6.09
N THR A 353 -9.94 -6.12 -4.96
CA THR A 353 -9.87 -7.59 -4.82
C THR A 353 -11.22 -8.25 -5.06
N SER A 354 -12.30 -7.61 -4.59
CA SER A 354 -13.68 -8.09 -4.76
C SER A 354 -14.36 -7.64 -6.07
N ASN A 355 -13.63 -7.03 -7.00
CA ASN A 355 -14.14 -6.53 -8.29
C ASN A 355 -15.31 -5.53 -8.16
N ASN A 356 -15.40 -4.80 -7.03
CA ASN A 356 -16.41 -3.77 -6.77
C ASN A 356 -15.89 -2.38 -7.16
N PHE A 357 -15.75 -2.13 -8.45
CA PHE A 357 -15.17 -0.89 -8.98
C PHE A 357 -15.99 0.37 -8.65
N THR A 358 -17.31 0.24 -8.49
CA THR A 358 -18.17 1.36 -8.06
C THR A 358 -17.82 1.80 -6.64
N LEU A 359 -17.58 0.86 -5.73
CA LEU A 359 -17.13 1.17 -4.38
C LEU A 359 -15.72 1.77 -4.41
N ALA A 360 -14.80 1.20 -5.20
CA ALA A 360 -13.45 1.73 -5.36
C ALA A 360 -13.46 3.21 -5.81
N ASP A 361 -14.26 3.57 -6.83
CA ASP A 361 -14.36 4.96 -7.33
C ASP A 361 -14.86 5.93 -6.24
N GLN A 362 -15.90 5.54 -5.50
CA GLN A 362 -16.43 6.34 -4.40
C GLN A 362 -15.37 6.61 -3.32
N LYS A 363 -14.59 5.59 -2.98
CA LYS A 363 -13.53 5.66 -1.96
C LYS A 363 -12.31 6.44 -2.45
N MET A 364 -11.95 6.32 -3.73
CA MET A 364 -10.87 7.10 -4.34
C MET A 364 -11.17 8.60 -4.40
N LYS A 365 -12.43 8.98 -4.69
CA LYS A 365 -12.83 10.41 -4.60
C LYS A 365 -12.68 10.94 -3.17
N ALA A 366 -13.07 10.13 -2.17
CA ALA A 366 -12.89 10.50 -0.78
C ALA A 366 -11.40 10.63 -0.41
N ILE A 367 -10.55 9.67 -0.79
CA ILE A 367 -9.13 9.65 -0.40
C ILE A 367 -8.37 10.88 -0.92
N GLY A 368 -8.61 11.28 -2.18
CA GLY A 368 -7.96 12.46 -2.76
C GLY A 368 -8.28 13.76 -2.00
N SER A 369 -9.53 13.94 -1.58
CA SER A 369 -9.93 15.11 -0.77
C SER A 369 -9.28 15.10 0.63
N MET A 370 -9.11 13.92 1.24
CA MET A 370 -8.50 13.78 2.56
C MET A 370 -6.99 14.00 2.52
N VAL A 371 -6.30 13.47 1.50
CA VAL A 371 -4.85 13.71 1.29
C VAL A 371 -4.57 15.21 1.13
N SER A 372 -5.38 15.91 0.33
CA SER A 372 -5.25 17.37 0.16
C SER A 372 -5.46 18.14 1.47
N TYR A 373 -6.46 17.76 2.27
CA TYR A 373 -6.69 18.35 3.58
C TYR A 373 -5.49 18.14 4.53
N VAL A 374 -5.00 16.91 4.64
CA VAL A 374 -3.85 16.56 5.48
C VAL A 374 -2.61 17.33 5.04
N SER A 375 -2.36 17.43 3.73
CA SER A 375 -1.25 18.20 3.16
C SER A 375 -1.30 19.68 3.59
N ASN A 376 -2.44 20.33 3.38
CA ASN A 376 -2.60 21.75 3.70
C ASN A 376 -2.46 22.02 5.20
N ALA A 377 -3.08 21.19 6.05
CA ALA A 377 -3.00 21.33 7.50
C ALA A 377 -1.57 21.09 8.01
N THR A 378 -0.89 20.06 7.51
CA THR A 378 0.52 19.77 7.87
C THR A 378 1.45 20.91 7.46
N ASN A 379 1.32 21.43 6.23
CA ASN A 379 2.12 22.57 5.76
C ASN A 379 1.88 23.83 6.61
N TYR A 380 0.62 24.10 6.97
CA TYR A 380 0.28 25.21 7.85
C TYR A 380 0.96 25.08 9.22
N TYR A 381 0.81 23.94 9.88
CA TYR A 381 1.39 23.73 11.21
C TYR A 381 2.91 23.71 11.20
N GLU A 382 3.57 23.16 10.18
CA GLU A 382 5.02 23.25 10.03
C GLU A 382 5.49 24.72 9.93
N GLY A 383 4.76 25.56 9.19
CA GLY A 383 5.06 26.99 9.11
C GLY A 383 4.95 27.71 10.47
N VAL A 384 3.91 27.41 11.25
CA VAL A 384 3.73 28.01 12.59
C VAL A 384 4.75 27.46 13.59
N LEU A 385 5.03 26.15 13.57
CA LEU A 385 6.06 25.52 14.42
C LEU A 385 7.45 26.08 14.13
N SER A 386 7.80 26.26 12.86
CA SER A 386 9.06 26.92 12.46
C SER A 386 9.15 28.35 13.01
N THR A 387 8.06 29.12 12.89
CA THR A 387 7.99 30.49 13.42
C THR A 387 8.14 30.52 14.94
N LEU A 388 7.49 29.59 15.64
CA LEU A 388 7.61 29.42 17.09
C LEU A 388 9.05 29.11 17.49
N ASP A 389 9.69 28.13 16.85
CA ASP A 389 11.05 27.68 17.17
C ASP A 389 12.07 28.81 16.94
N ILE A 390 11.97 29.54 15.82
CA ILE A 390 12.80 30.72 15.54
C ILE A 390 12.58 31.80 16.60
N SER A 391 11.34 32.12 16.92
CA SER A 391 11.00 33.20 17.87
C SER A 391 11.45 32.84 19.30
N ARG A 392 11.29 31.58 19.70
CA ARG A 392 11.76 31.06 20.98
C ARG A 392 13.28 31.18 21.11
N LYS A 393 14.03 30.64 20.14
CA LYS A 393 15.50 30.73 20.11
C LYS A 393 15.99 32.18 20.18
N LYS A 394 15.39 33.07 19.38
CA LYS A 394 15.72 34.50 19.39
C LYS A 394 15.43 35.17 20.73
N SER A 395 14.28 34.85 21.33
CA SER A 395 13.92 35.38 22.64
C SER A 395 14.89 34.91 23.74
N GLU A 396 15.33 33.66 23.68
CA GLU A 396 16.26 33.06 24.64
C GLU A 396 17.63 33.73 24.57
N ALA A 397 18.16 33.92 23.36
CA ALA A 397 19.40 34.66 23.13
C ALA A 397 19.32 36.11 23.66
N LEU A 398 18.24 36.83 23.33
CA LEU A 398 18.04 38.19 23.81
C LEU A 398 17.90 38.25 25.33
N PHE A 399 17.17 37.31 25.92
CA PHE A 399 16.99 37.21 27.35
C PHE A 399 18.34 37.08 28.05
N LEU A 400 19.20 36.15 27.63
CA LEU A 400 20.54 35.97 28.21
C LEU A 400 21.42 37.23 28.08
N SER A 401 21.27 38.01 27.01
CA SER A 401 22.07 39.22 26.79
C SER A 401 21.60 40.45 27.57
N VAL A 402 20.28 40.60 27.76
CA VAL A 402 19.65 41.80 28.35
C VAL A 402 19.47 41.62 29.86
N PHE A 403 19.08 40.42 30.28
CA PHE A 403 18.66 40.12 31.65
C PHE A 403 19.72 40.42 32.72
N PRO A 404 21.03 40.10 32.54
CA PRO A 404 22.06 40.43 33.54
C PRO A 404 22.31 41.94 33.69
N LYS A 405 21.94 42.74 32.68
CA LYS A 405 22.21 44.19 32.63
C LYS A 405 21.02 45.03 33.08
N MET A 406 19.88 44.40 33.37
CA MET A 406 18.66 45.10 33.81
C MET A 406 18.79 45.55 35.27
N GLY A 407 18.69 46.87 35.48
CA GLY A 407 18.65 47.46 36.82
C GLY A 407 17.25 47.57 37.43
N ASP A 408 16.19 47.41 36.64
CA ASP A 408 14.81 47.36 37.13
C ASP A 408 14.44 45.92 37.52
N GLU A 409 14.51 45.61 38.82
CA GLU A 409 14.24 44.26 39.35
C GLU A 409 12.78 43.83 39.15
N LEU A 410 11.80 44.76 39.17
CA LEU A 410 10.40 44.42 38.94
C LEU A 410 10.16 44.01 37.48
N GLN A 411 10.73 44.77 36.53
CA GLN A 411 10.63 44.45 35.11
C GLN A 411 11.36 43.14 34.78
N LYS A 412 12.49 42.90 35.44
CA LYS A 412 13.31 41.68 35.31
C LYS A 412 12.55 40.45 35.80
N GLU A 413 11.94 40.50 36.99
CA GLU A 413 11.12 39.41 37.52
C GLU A 413 9.92 39.10 36.61
N ALA A 414 9.22 40.13 36.11
CA ALA A 414 8.10 39.97 35.20
C ALA A 414 8.48 39.30 33.86
N LEU A 415 9.65 39.63 33.29
CA LEU A 415 10.15 38.99 32.07
C LEU A 415 10.59 37.54 32.33
N LEU A 416 11.21 37.26 33.47
CA LEU A 416 11.58 35.90 33.86
C LEU A 416 10.35 35.01 34.03
N GLU A 417 9.33 35.51 34.73
CA GLU A 417 8.08 34.80 34.93
C GLU A 417 7.38 34.54 33.60
N LYS A 418 7.29 35.55 32.72
CA LYS A 418 6.69 35.39 31.38
C LYS A 418 7.46 34.38 30.52
N LYS A 419 8.80 34.36 30.58
CA LYS A 419 9.60 33.35 29.87
C LYS A 419 9.33 31.95 30.42
N LYS A 420 9.38 31.77 31.75
CA LYS A 420 9.11 30.47 32.40
C LYS A 420 7.71 29.95 32.08
N ASP A 421 6.70 30.82 32.10
CA ASP A 421 5.32 30.52 31.70
C ASP A 421 5.28 30.00 30.25
N LEU A 422 5.90 30.71 29.31
CA LEU A 422 5.95 30.30 27.90
C LEU A 422 6.73 29.00 27.66
N ASP A 423 7.87 28.80 28.33
CA ASP A 423 8.66 27.57 28.23
C ASP A 423 7.85 26.36 28.72
N SER A 424 7.13 26.51 29.83
CA SER A 424 6.27 25.45 30.38
C SER A 424 5.10 25.08 29.47
N LYS A 425 4.60 26.05 28.70
CA LYS A 425 3.47 25.86 27.77
C LYS A 425 3.87 25.17 26.47
N VAL A 426 5.14 25.27 26.06
CA VAL A 426 5.64 24.64 24.82
C VAL A 426 6.34 23.31 25.04
N SER A 427 6.49 22.84 26.28
CA SER A 427 7.14 21.55 26.59
C SER A 427 6.26 20.32 26.30
N GLY A 428 4.97 20.51 26.00
CA GLY A 428 4.01 19.45 25.71
C GLY A 428 3.32 19.59 24.35
N LYS A 429 2.26 18.80 24.13
CA LYS A 429 1.38 18.98 22.97
C LYS A 429 0.55 20.24 23.13
N MET A 430 0.50 21.04 22.08
CA MET A 430 -0.23 22.30 22.04
C MET A 430 -1.51 22.13 21.24
N SER A 431 -2.61 22.75 21.65
CA SER A 431 -3.77 22.87 20.77
C SER A 431 -3.44 23.80 19.58
N PRO A 432 -4.17 23.71 18.45
CA PRO A 432 -3.97 24.59 17.30
C PRO A 432 -3.95 26.09 17.65
N ASP A 433 -4.92 26.53 18.46
CA ASP A 433 -5.02 27.94 18.87
C ASP A 433 -3.87 28.34 19.78
N ALA A 434 -3.49 27.45 20.72
CA ALA A 434 -2.39 27.70 21.65
C ALA A 434 -1.05 27.84 20.90
N LEU A 435 -0.82 27.02 19.87
CA LEU A 435 0.39 27.09 19.05
C LEU A 435 0.59 28.47 18.42
N VAL A 436 -0.47 29.03 17.80
CA VAL A 436 -0.41 30.37 17.18
C VAL A 436 -0.19 31.45 18.23
N LEU A 437 -0.90 31.37 19.36
CA LEU A 437 -0.76 32.30 20.46
C LEU A 437 0.65 32.28 21.06
N TYR A 438 1.26 31.10 21.24
CA TYR A 438 2.60 30.99 21.80
C TYR A 438 3.66 31.51 20.83
N ALA A 439 3.51 31.29 19.53
CA ALA A 439 4.39 31.89 18.53
C ALA A 439 4.36 33.43 18.60
N GLN A 440 3.16 34.01 18.72
CA GLN A 440 2.98 35.46 18.90
C GLN A 440 3.52 35.95 20.24
N ASP A 441 3.31 35.22 21.34
CA ASP A 441 3.81 35.58 22.65
C ASP A 441 5.35 35.59 22.70
N TYR A 442 6.02 34.65 22.03
CA TYR A 442 7.48 34.68 21.88
C TYR A 442 7.96 35.83 21.01
N GLN A 443 7.23 36.20 19.96
CA GLN A 443 7.51 37.41 19.17
C GLN A 443 7.34 38.68 20.00
N ASN A 444 6.29 38.76 20.82
CA ASN A 444 6.03 39.87 21.74
C ASN A 444 7.11 39.96 22.83
N LEU A 445 7.52 38.83 23.40
CA LEU A 445 8.63 38.76 24.35
C LEU A 445 9.93 39.24 23.68
N THR A 446 10.20 38.79 22.47
CA THR A 446 11.34 39.25 21.65
C THR A 446 11.31 40.76 21.44
N ALA A 447 10.16 41.32 21.05
CA ALA A 447 9.99 42.76 20.85
C ALA A 447 10.19 43.55 22.15
N LYS A 448 9.67 43.05 23.28
CA LYS A 448 9.89 43.66 24.60
C LYS A 448 11.37 43.64 24.99
N LEU A 449 12.07 42.52 24.80
CA LEU A 449 13.50 42.41 25.07
C LEU A 449 14.32 43.36 24.19
N ILE A 450 13.96 43.52 22.92
CA ILE A 450 14.56 44.52 22.02
C ILE A 450 14.30 45.95 22.53
N ALA A 451 13.07 46.25 22.97
CA ALA A 451 12.70 47.57 23.49
C ALA A 451 13.44 47.90 24.79
N VAL A 452 13.57 46.93 25.71
CA VAL A 452 14.34 47.09 26.95
C VAL A 452 15.82 47.33 26.62
N ASN A 453 16.39 46.55 25.70
CA ASN A 453 17.76 46.77 25.22
C ASN A 453 17.92 48.16 24.58
N ALA A 454 16.94 48.63 23.80
CA ALA A 454 16.95 49.97 23.21
C ALA A 454 16.79 51.08 24.26
N GLN A 455 16.02 50.86 25.32
CA GLN A 455 15.86 51.82 26.41
C GLN A 455 17.17 51.95 27.21
N GLN A 456 17.87 50.85 27.47
CA GLN A 456 19.23 50.88 28.01
C GLN A 456 20.15 51.72 27.11
N ARG A 457 20.06 51.52 25.78
CA ARG A 457 20.79 52.30 24.75
C ARG A 457 20.53 53.80 24.72
N ASN A 458 19.34 54.24 25.14
CA ASN A 458 18.93 55.64 25.06
C ASN A 458 19.22 56.44 26.34
N GLY A 459 19.86 55.84 27.34
CA GLY A 459 20.41 56.59 28.47
C GLY A 459 21.45 57.62 28.00
N VAL A 460 21.43 58.83 28.57
CA VAL A 460 22.36 59.93 28.25
C VAL A 460 23.82 59.46 28.27
N PHE A 461 24.16 58.57 29.19
CA PHE A 461 25.50 58.02 29.33
C PHE A 461 25.90 57.04 28.20
N GLU A 462 24.97 56.27 27.62
CA GLU A 462 25.28 55.36 26.49
C GLU A 462 25.36 56.11 25.15
N MET A 463 24.54 57.14 24.97
CA MET A 463 24.69 58.07 23.84
C MET A 463 26.07 58.76 23.88
N MET A 464 26.51 59.22 25.06
CA MET A 464 27.83 59.82 25.25
C MET A 464 28.97 58.82 25.05
N GLY A 465 28.82 57.56 25.50
CA GLY A 465 29.78 56.49 25.23
C GLY A 465 29.98 56.22 23.73
N ARG A 466 28.89 56.20 22.94
CA ARG A 466 28.96 56.07 21.47
C ARG A 466 29.61 57.27 20.79
N ALA A 467 29.29 58.48 21.22
CA ALA A 467 29.95 59.70 20.73
C ALA A 467 31.45 59.69 21.04
N PHE A 468 31.84 59.24 22.24
CA PHE A 468 33.23 59.03 22.63
C PHE A 468 33.91 57.99 21.73
N MET A 469 33.29 56.84 21.47
CA MET A 469 33.87 55.82 20.58
C MET A 469 34.05 56.32 19.15
N LYS A 470 33.11 57.12 18.63
CA LYS A 470 33.25 57.75 17.31
C LYS A 470 34.43 58.73 17.27
N TYR A 471 34.59 59.51 18.34
CA TYR A 471 35.70 60.44 18.52
C TYR A 471 37.04 59.69 18.69
N TYR A 472 37.07 58.63 19.49
CA TYR A 472 38.22 57.75 19.68
C TYR A 472 38.62 57.09 18.37
N ASN A 473 37.70 56.50 17.62
CA ASN A 473 38.00 55.87 16.33
C ASN A 473 38.56 56.89 15.34
N SER A 474 38.06 58.14 15.37
CA SER A 474 38.58 59.23 14.55
C SER A 474 39.99 59.65 15.00
N PHE A 475 40.25 59.75 16.31
CA PHE A 475 41.57 60.07 16.84
C PHE A 475 42.56 58.93 16.59
N TYR A 476 42.20 57.70 16.92
CA TYR A 476 42.96 56.49 16.64
C TYR A 476 43.27 56.40 15.15
N SER A 477 42.34 56.69 14.23
CA SER A 477 42.65 56.70 12.79
C SER A 477 43.77 57.67 12.39
N LEU A 478 43.97 58.76 13.14
CA LEU A 478 45.07 59.72 12.93
C LEU A 478 46.39 59.21 13.51
N VAL A 479 46.36 58.41 14.59
CA VAL A 479 47.56 57.84 15.23
C VAL A 479 47.89 56.42 14.77
N ASN A 480 46.94 55.72 14.13
CA ASN A 480 47.04 54.35 13.61
C ASN A 480 48.22 54.17 12.64
N PRO A 481 48.62 55.16 11.81
CA PRO A 481 49.82 55.01 10.99
C PRO A 481 51.12 54.84 11.79
N LEU A 482 51.11 55.17 13.09
CA LEU A 482 52.27 55.15 13.98
C LEU A 482 52.25 53.98 14.97
N LEU A 483 51.16 53.21 15.04
CA LEU A 483 50.99 52.09 15.95
C LEU A 483 50.64 50.82 15.15
N PRO A 484 51.13 49.62 15.56
CA PRO A 484 50.67 48.38 14.94
C PRO A 484 49.15 48.28 15.07
N ASP A 485 48.44 47.94 13.99
CA ASP A 485 46.98 47.78 13.99
C ASP A 485 46.55 46.43 14.60
N THR A 486 47.14 46.08 15.76
CA THR A 486 46.89 44.83 16.49
C THR A 486 45.93 45.04 17.64
N LEU A 487 45.26 43.96 18.07
CA LEU A 487 44.34 43.98 19.21
C LEU A 487 44.99 44.52 20.49
N GLU A 488 46.20 44.07 20.79
CA GLU A 488 46.94 44.48 21.98
C GLU A 488 47.35 45.96 21.92
N SER A 489 47.71 46.46 20.73
CA SER A 489 48.05 47.87 20.49
C SER A 489 46.82 48.78 20.63
N LYS A 490 45.69 48.40 20.03
CA LYS A 490 44.40 49.10 20.22
C LYS A 490 44.00 49.14 21.69
N THR A 491 44.07 48.00 22.38
CA THR A 491 43.71 47.90 23.81
C THR A 491 44.65 48.71 24.69
N SER A 492 45.96 48.67 24.42
CA SER A 492 46.97 49.43 25.15
C SER A 492 46.84 50.92 24.89
N PHE A 493 46.61 51.34 23.65
CA PHE A 493 46.35 52.73 23.30
C PHE A 493 45.05 53.23 23.94
N MET A 494 44.00 52.42 23.96
CA MET A 494 42.73 52.78 24.61
C MET A 494 42.93 52.96 26.13
N LYS A 495 43.71 52.09 26.78
CA LYS A 495 44.12 52.22 28.21
C LYS A 495 45.05 53.42 28.46
N LEU A 496 45.89 53.77 27.49
CA LEU A 496 46.77 54.93 27.53
C LEU A 496 46.08 56.22 27.09
N SER A 497 44.92 56.16 26.44
CA SER A 497 44.24 57.33 25.88
C SER A 497 43.92 58.38 26.95
N PRO A 498 43.49 58.04 28.19
CA PRO A 498 43.35 59.03 29.25
C PRO A 498 44.67 59.75 29.57
N LEU A 499 45.80 59.06 29.39
CA LEU A 499 47.16 59.56 29.57
C LEU A 499 47.65 60.38 28.36
N VAL A 500 47.26 60.03 27.13
CA VAL A 500 47.52 60.83 25.91
C VAL A 500 46.65 62.10 25.87
N PHE A 501 45.51 62.10 26.56
CA PHE A 501 44.73 63.31 26.86
C PHE A 501 45.23 64.05 28.12
N SER A 502 46.20 63.50 28.87
CA SER A 502 46.79 64.20 30.02
C SER A 502 47.59 65.47 29.67
N PRO A 503 48.14 65.70 28.46
CA PRO A 503 48.65 67.01 28.06
C PRO A 503 47.54 68.07 28.02
N ILE A 504 46.29 67.69 27.74
CA ILE A 504 45.14 68.59 27.83
C ILE A 504 44.84 68.91 29.30
N VAL A 505 44.95 67.92 30.19
CA VAL A 505 44.90 68.13 31.65
C VAL A 505 46.07 68.99 32.13
N GLY A 506 47.26 68.83 31.54
CA GLY A 506 48.45 69.63 31.78
C GLY A 506 48.29 71.07 31.28
N LEU A 507 47.63 71.28 30.14
CA LEU A 507 47.27 72.60 29.62
C LEU A 507 46.16 73.26 30.47
N ALA A 508 45.22 72.48 31.00
CA ALA A 508 44.23 72.94 31.97
C ALA A 508 44.88 73.31 33.32
N TYR A 509 45.85 72.52 33.77
CA TYR A 509 46.62 72.83 34.97
C TYR A 509 47.51 74.06 34.75
N ALA A 510 48.15 74.17 33.58
CA ALA A 510 48.94 75.34 33.19
C ALA A 510 48.05 76.58 33.05
N SER A 511 46.81 76.47 32.54
CA SER A 511 45.86 77.58 32.48
C SER A 511 45.38 77.99 33.87
N LEU A 512 45.22 77.04 34.80
CA LEU A 512 44.91 77.31 36.22
C LEU A 512 46.09 77.95 36.96
N VAL A 513 47.32 77.47 36.72
CA VAL A 513 48.54 78.09 37.25
C VAL A 513 48.69 79.50 36.70
N LEU A 514 48.48 79.71 35.39
CA LEU A 514 48.43 81.05 34.78
C LEU A 514 47.30 81.91 35.38
N TRP A 515 46.14 81.33 35.67
CA TRP A 515 45.02 82.01 36.33
C TRP A 515 45.36 82.50 37.74
N PHE A 516 46.15 81.76 38.51
CA PHE A 516 46.61 82.19 39.84
C PHE A 516 47.85 83.09 39.80
N THR A 517 48.79 82.83 38.89
CA THR A 517 50.09 83.51 38.84
C THR A 517 50.02 84.85 38.11
N VAL A 518 49.25 84.97 37.02
CA VAL A 518 49.16 86.21 36.24
C VAL A 518 48.53 87.35 37.07
N PRO A 519 47.40 87.15 37.80
CA PRO A 519 46.85 88.20 38.66
C PRO A 519 47.73 88.51 39.87
N LYS A 520 48.37 87.52 40.51
CA LYS A 520 49.28 87.75 41.66
C LYS A 520 50.55 88.51 41.24
N PHE A 521 51.16 88.13 40.12
CA PHE A 521 52.35 88.81 39.58
C PHE A 521 52.04 90.27 39.21
N TYR A 522 50.88 90.54 38.60
CA TYR A 522 50.45 91.90 38.27
C TYR A 522 49.99 92.71 39.49
N ALA A 523 49.33 92.09 40.48
CA ALA A 523 48.98 92.74 41.74
C ALA A 523 50.22 93.16 42.53
N HIS A 524 51.31 92.38 42.41
CA HIS A 524 52.60 92.70 43.03
C HIS A 524 53.38 93.78 42.27
N LYS A 525 53.23 93.87 40.93
CA LYS A 525 54.11 94.70 40.08
C LYS A 525 53.69 96.16 39.84
N GLU A 526 52.46 96.64 40.11
CA GLU A 526 52.24 98.09 40.34
C GLU A 526 50.82 98.56 40.73
N ARG A 527 50.78 99.43 41.76
CA ARG A 527 49.66 100.30 42.19
C ARG A 527 49.24 101.39 41.16
N LYS A 528 49.65 101.35 39.89
CA LYS A 528 49.56 102.53 38.99
C LYS A 528 48.71 102.41 37.71
N ILE A 529 48.05 101.29 37.40
CA ILE A 529 47.29 101.19 36.13
C ILE A 529 45.85 100.71 36.38
N ARG A 530 44.98 101.64 36.77
CA ARG A 530 43.57 101.39 37.12
C ARG A 530 42.66 101.16 35.89
N SER A 531 43.11 101.45 34.66
CA SER A 531 42.29 101.34 33.43
C SER A 531 42.43 100.04 32.64
N ARG A 532 43.42 99.18 32.92
CA ARG A 532 43.62 97.89 32.20
C ARG A 532 42.98 96.67 32.89
N GLY A 533 42.43 96.83 34.09
CA GLY A 533 41.85 95.74 34.90
C GLY A 533 40.68 95.02 34.23
N LYS A 534 39.86 95.70 33.43
CA LYS A 534 38.70 95.08 32.76
C LYS A 534 39.09 94.07 31.67
N ARG A 535 40.16 94.33 30.88
CA ARG A 535 40.66 93.40 29.87
C ARG A 535 41.33 92.17 30.50
N MET A 536 42.05 92.37 31.60
CA MET A 536 42.69 91.26 32.33
C MET A 536 41.66 90.38 33.05
N PHE A 537 40.59 90.95 33.61
CA PHE A 537 39.47 90.18 34.16
C PHE A 537 38.79 89.34 33.07
N PHE A 538 38.57 89.90 31.88
CA PHE A 538 38.03 89.15 30.75
C PHE A 538 38.93 87.98 30.34
N PHE A 539 40.24 88.20 30.18
CA PHE A 539 41.20 87.11 29.88
C PHE A 539 41.26 86.04 30.98
N SER A 540 41.22 86.45 32.25
CA SER A 540 41.15 85.54 33.39
C SER A 540 39.86 84.72 33.39
N MET A 541 38.73 85.34 33.06
CA MET A 541 37.44 84.64 32.96
C MET A 541 37.42 83.68 31.78
N VAL A 542 37.99 84.04 30.62
CA VAL A 542 38.13 83.15 29.46
C VAL A 542 39.03 81.95 29.79
N LEU A 543 40.16 82.16 30.48
CA LEU A 543 41.03 81.07 30.94
C LEU A 543 40.34 80.15 31.96
N PHE A 544 39.58 80.71 32.90
CA PHE A 544 38.79 79.94 33.86
C PHE A 544 37.65 79.16 33.19
N PHE A 545 36.98 79.76 32.20
CA PHE A 545 35.93 79.10 31.44
C PHE A 545 36.51 77.97 30.57
N ALA A 546 37.65 78.21 29.92
CA ALA A 546 38.39 77.17 29.21
C ALA A 546 38.77 76.03 30.16
N PHE A 547 39.31 76.35 31.34
CA PHE A 547 39.63 75.36 32.38
C PHE A 547 38.42 74.52 32.81
N LEU A 548 37.28 75.16 33.10
CA LEU A 548 36.04 74.46 33.46
C LEU A 548 35.56 73.55 32.33
N VAL A 549 35.57 74.04 31.09
CA VAL A 549 35.22 73.25 29.90
C VAL A 549 36.17 72.05 29.75
N PHE A 550 37.47 72.24 29.96
CA PHE A 550 38.45 71.15 29.88
C PHE A 550 38.28 70.10 30.98
N ILE A 551 38.07 70.51 32.25
CA ILE A 551 37.76 69.56 33.32
C ILE A 551 36.48 68.79 33.04
N LEU A 552 35.44 69.47 32.56
CA LEU A 552 34.19 68.82 32.17
C LEU A 552 34.45 67.78 31.09
N ILE A 553 35.18 68.14 30.03
CA ILE A 553 35.56 67.22 28.96
C ILE A 553 36.33 66.02 29.52
N THR A 554 37.34 66.24 30.37
CA THR A 554 38.15 65.13 30.94
C THR A 554 37.35 64.23 31.86
N ALA A 555 36.55 64.78 32.78
CA ALA A 555 35.69 63.99 33.66
C ALA A 555 34.64 63.22 32.86
N LEU A 556 34.00 63.87 31.88
CA LEU A 556 33.09 63.23 30.94
C LEU A 556 33.78 62.11 30.18
N SER A 557 34.99 62.33 29.63
CA SER A 557 35.77 61.32 28.92
C SER A 557 36.14 60.12 29.79
N PHE A 558 36.45 60.31 31.07
CA PHE A 558 36.77 59.21 31.98
C PHE A 558 35.53 58.38 32.34
N PHE A 559 34.40 59.03 32.66
CA PHE A 559 33.15 58.34 32.96
C PHE A 559 32.53 57.66 31.72
N THR A 560 32.73 58.23 30.52
CA THR A 560 32.26 57.62 29.27
C THR A 560 33.17 56.50 28.79
N TYR A 561 34.48 56.57 29.06
CA TYR A 561 35.44 55.49 28.83
C TYR A 561 35.06 54.22 29.60
N ASP A 562 34.87 54.32 30.92
CA ASP A 562 34.57 53.17 31.77
C ASP A 562 33.25 52.49 31.38
N ARG A 563 32.26 53.24 30.89
CA ARG A 563 31.00 52.67 30.37
C ARG A 563 31.10 52.15 28.93
N ALA A 564 31.80 52.84 28.03
CA ALA A 564 31.90 52.42 26.63
C ALA A 564 32.65 51.09 26.47
N VAL A 565 33.66 50.85 27.30
CA VAL A 565 34.48 49.62 27.28
C VAL A 565 33.73 48.42 27.88
N ASN A 566 32.81 48.67 28.82
CA ASN A 566 32.10 47.63 29.58
C ASN A 566 30.67 47.32 29.09
N ASN A 567 30.05 48.16 28.23
CA ASN A 567 28.62 48.05 27.90
C ASN A 567 28.26 47.70 26.44
N ALA A 568 29.19 47.26 25.59
CA ALA A 568 28.80 46.90 24.22
C ALA A 568 27.90 45.64 24.18
N GLY A 569 26.87 45.67 23.33
CA GLY A 569 25.86 44.61 23.20
C GLY A 569 26.18 43.56 22.12
N ILE A 570 25.54 42.40 22.22
CA ILE A 570 25.68 41.28 21.27
C ILE A 570 25.19 41.61 19.86
N ILE A 571 24.27 42.58 19.73
CA ILE A 571 23.70 43.01 18.45
C ILE A 571 24.71 43.85 17.66
N GLU A 572 25.42 44.78 18.30
CA GLU A 572 26.49 45.55 17.66
C GLU A 572 27.60 44.63 17.13
N PHE A 573 27.93 43.60 17.91
CA PHE A 573 28.89 42.58 17.52
C PHE A 573 28.38 41.71 16.36
N SER A 574 27.09 41.32 16.36
CA SER A 574 26.47 40.59 15.24
C SER A 574 26.50 41.40 13.93
N GLU A 575 26.21 42.71 13.99
CA GLU A 575 26.34 43.59 12.82
C GLU A 575 27.80 43.74 12.34
N ALA A 576 28.75 43.83 13.28
CA ALA A 576 30.17 43.89 12.97
C ALA A 576 30.68 42.59 12.30
N ILE A 577 30.24 41.43 12.80
CA ILE A 577 30.52 40.14 12.16
C ILE A 577 29.95 40.14 10.75
N LYS A 578 28.69 40.54 10.54
CA LYS A 578 28.04 40.53 9.22
C LYS A 578 28.84 41.32 8.18
N ARG A 579 29.42 42.46 8.56
CA ARG A 579 30.23 43.31 7.66
C ARG A 579 31.67 42.82 7.46
N ALA A 580 32.22 42.01 8.35
CA ALA A 580 33.61 41.56 8.27
C ALA A 580 33.78 40.29 7.40
N PRO A 581 34.82 40.21 6.55
CA PRO A 581 35.13 39.02 5.74
C PRO A 581 35.80 37.89 6.54
N SER A 582 36.23 38.15 7.79
CA SER A 582 36.93 37.17 8.62
C SER A 582 36.49 37.29 10.09
N LEU A 583 36.54 36.16 10.81
CA LEU A 583 36.13 36.04 12.21
C LEU A 583 37.16 35.18 12.98
N GLY A 584 37.56 35.64 14.15
CA GLY A 584 38.41 34.90 15.07
C GLY A 584 37.57 34.23 16.15
N ILE A 585 37.91 33.01 16.55
CA ILE A 585 37.37 32.40 17.76
C ILE A 585 38.55 32.10 18.69
N VAL A 586 38.65 32.81 19.80
CA VAL A 586 39.75 32.71 20.76
C VAL A 586 39.31 31.91 21.97
N LEU A 587 39.99 30.81 22.25
CA LEU A 587 39.77 29.98 23.43
C LEU A 587 40.86 30.29 24.45
N ILE A 588 40.47 30.82 25.61
CA ILE A 588 41.39 31.05 26.73
C ILE A 588 41.25 29.86 27.69
N SER A 589 42.34 29.12 27.88
CA SER A 589 42.33 27.89 28.69
C SER A 589 41.31 26.86 28.16
N PRO A 590 41.45 26.38 26.92
CA PRO A 590 40.41 25.62 26.21
C PRO A 590 40.02 24.30 26.89
N THR A 591 38.72 24.07 27.04
CA THR A 591 38.10 22.79 27.45
C THR A 591 37.51 22.02 26.24
N SER A 592 37.05 20.78 26.45
CA SER A 592 36.38 20.01 25.39
C SER A 592 35.07 20.65 24.93
N ASN A 593 34.26 21.19 25.86
CA ASN A 593 32.97 21.79 25.52
C ASN A 593 33.17 23.13 24.80
N MET A 594 34.17 23.92 25.18
CA MET A 594 34.54 25.15 24.46
C MET A 594 34.97 24.88 23.02
N LYS A 595 35.78 23.84 22.80
CA LYS A 595 36.20 23.43 21.44
C LYS A 595 35.02 22.96 20.61
N ALA A 596 34.12 22.15 21.18
CA ALA A 596 32.89 21.72 20.52
C ALA A 596 32.03 22.92 20.13
N CYS A 597 31.85 23.88 21.05
CA CYS A 597 31.10 25.09 20.76
C CYS A 597 31.77 25.99 19.71
N ALA A 598 33.09 26.15 19.75
CA ALA A 598 33.84 26.87 18.71
C ALA A 598 33.64 26.27 17.32
N SER A 599 33.63 24.94 17.21
CA SER A 599 33.31 24.23 15.96
C SER A 599 31.86 24.50 15.53
N THR A 600 30.89 24.44 16.45
CA THR A 600 29.48 24.76 16.14
C THR A 600 29.31 26.22 15.68
N ILE A 601 30.00 27.18 16.29
CA ILE A 601 30.01 28.58 15.85
C ILE A 601 30.61 28.68 14.45
N LYS A 602 31.73 28.00 14.20
CA LYS A 602 32.39 27.96 12.89
C LYS A 602 31.50 27.37 11.79
N GLU A 603 30.72 26.34 12.09
CA GLU A 603 29.80 25.70 11.14
C GLU A 603 28.56 26.54 10.85
N ARG A 604 28.09 27.33 11.83
CA ARG A 604 26.82 28.08 11.74
C ARG A 604 26.98 29.50 11.21
N VAL A 605 28.10 30.16 11.50
CA VAL A 605 28.37 31.51 10.99
C VAL A 605 28.59 31.45 9.48
N ASP A 606 27.85 32.29 8.74
CA ASP A 606 27.77 32.44 7.28
C ASP A 606 28.97 31.87 6.49
N GLY A 607 28.71 30.91 5.60
CA GLY A 607 29.72 30.04 4.96
C GLY A 607 30.79 30.75 4.13
N ASP A 608 30.57 32.03 3.82
CA ASP A 608 31.51 32.88 3.06
C ASP A 608 32.56 33.57 3.95
N LYS A 609 32.56 33.37 5.27
CA LYS A 609 33.52 34.00 6.19
C LYS A 609 34.75 33.13 6.43
N ASN A 610 35.93 33.75 6.41
CA ASN A 610 37.16 33.07 6.81
C ASN A 610 37.27 33.01 8.35
N ILE A 611 36.97 31.84 8.93
CA ILE A 611 36.94 31.64 10.39
C ILE A 611 38.21 30.96 10.88
N THR A 612 38.95 31.63 11.76
CA THR A 612 40.19 31.11 12.36
C THR A 612 40.01 30.88 13.86
N ILE A 613 40.35 29.68 14.34
CA ILE A 613 40.29 29.32 15.75
C ILE A 613 41.68 29.50 16.38
N TYR A 614 41.75 30.27 17.44
CA TYR A 614 42.95 30.56 18.23
C TYR A 614 42.81 29.89 19.60
N GLU A 615 43.75 29.04 19.99
CA GLU A 615 43.80 28.47 21.34
C GLU A 615 44.97 29.08 22.11
N LYS A 616 44.67 29.84 23.16
CA LYS A 616 45.67 30.47 24.02
C LYS A 616 45.80 29.68 25.32
N LYS A 617 47.02 29.17 25.57
CA LYS A 617 47.38 28.48 26.82
C LYS A 617 48.69 29.04 27.34
N ASP A 618 48.64 29.76 28.45
CA ASP A 618 49.76 30.43 29.14
C ASP A 618 50.74 31.14 28.19
N ASN A 619 51.75 30.43 27.68
CA ASN A 619 52.80 30.93 26.78
C ASN A 619 52.77 30.33 25.36
N SER A 620 51.68 29.69 24.95
CA SER A 620 51.53 29.04 23.65
C SER A 620 50.25 29.48 22.93
N CYS A 621 50.33 29.52 21.60
CA CYS A 621 49.22 29.83 20.73
C CYS A 621 49.08 28.71 19.69
N LEU A 622 47.89 28.12 19.57
CA LEU A 622 47.55 27.26 18.43
C LEU A 622 46.61 28.02 17.50
N VAL A 623 46.92 28.06 16.21
CA VAL A 623 46.05 28.65 15.18
C VAL A 623 45.57 27.51 14.29
N ASN A 624 44.27 27.23 14.32
CA ASN A 624 43.66 26.07 13.66
C ASN A 624 44.37 24.73 13.97
N GLY A 625 44.91 24.59 15.18
CA GLY A 625 45.65 23.40 15.62
C GLY A 625 47.16 23.43 15.34
N GLU A 626 47.68 24.42 14.59
CA GLU A 626 49.12 24.59 14.37
C GLU A 626 49.77 25.46 15.44
N SER A 627 50.92 25.04 15.95
CA SER A 627 51.70 25.85 16.90
C SER A 627 52.26 27.11 16.23
N LYS A 628 51.87 28.27 16.73
CA LYS A 628 52.39 29.59 16.34
C LYS A 628 53.02 30.30 17.54
N PRO A 629 53.88 31.31 17.30
CA PRO A 629 54.39 32.16 18.38
C PRO A 629 53.23 32.76 19.19
N ALA A 630 53.39 32.87 20.52
CA ALA A 630 52.34 33.35 21.43
C ALA A 630 51.74 34.71 21.04
N ILE A 631 52.49 35.52 20.29
CA ILE A 631 52.07 36.82 19.78
C ILE A 631 50.93 36.74 18.75
N GLU A 632 50.79 35.63 18.01
CA GLU A 632 49.76 35.50 16.97
C GLU A 632 48.34 35.42 17.55
N CYS A 633 48.15 34.80 18.72
CA CYS A 633 46.87 34.81 19.43
C CYS A 633 46.49 36.21 19.93
N SER A 634 47.42 37.16 19.89
CA SER A 634 47.24 38.56 20.32
C SER A 634 47.25 39.54 19.13
N ALA A 635 47.52 39.06 17.91
CA ALA A 635 47.64 39.84 16.68
C ALA A 635 46.37 39.80 15.80
N ILE A 636 45.21 39.50 16.37
CA ILE A 636 43.94 39.39 15.64
C ILE A 636 43.47 40.79 15.20
N THR A 637 43.21 40.96 13.90
CA THR A 637 42.87 42.26 13.27
C THR A 637 41.40 42.36 12.84
N PHE A 638 40.62 41.30 13.04
CA PHE A 638 39.20 41.17 12.64
C PHE A 638 38.32 40.83 13.86
N PRO A 639 36.97 40.90 13.74
CA PRO A 639 36.07 40.55 14.83
C PRO A 639 36.38 39.18 15.44
N ALA A 640 36.35 39.08 16.77
CA ALA A 640 36.73 37.89 17.51
C ALA A 640 35.72 37.53 18.61
N ILE A 641 35.43 36.24 18.75
CA ILE A 641 34.65 35.67 19.85
C ILE A 641 35.63 35.04 20.82
N VAL A 642 35.66 35.52 22.06
CA VAL A 642 36.52 34.98 23.10
C VAL A 642 35.68 34.09 24.01
N LEU A 643 36.01 32.79 24.07
CA LEU A 643 35.43 31.84 25.02
C LEU A 643 36.41 31.65 26.18
N GLN A 644 35.95 31.86 27.40
CA GLN A 644 36.75 31.72 28.62
C GLN A 644 35.92 31.17 29.78
N GLU A 645 36.55 30.49 30.71
CA GLU A 645 35.85 29.92 31.86
C GLU A 645 35.58 31.02 32.91
N ALA A 646 34.38 31.04 33.49
CA ALA A 646 34.00 31.95 34.56
C ALA A 646 33.09 31.28 35.58
N SER A 647 33.12 31.77 36.84
CA SER A 647 32.31 31.26 37.95
C SER A 647 30.81 31.53 37.80
N GLU A 648 30.44 32.51 36.97
CA GLU A 648 29.07 32.86 36.62
C GLU A 648 28.97 33.13 35.13
N THR A 649 27.79 32.91 34.54
CA THR A 649 27.53 33.27 33.14
C THR A 649 27.57 34.78 32.98
N THR A 650 28.66 35.27 32.39
CA THR A 650 28.93 36.66 32.11
C THR A 650 29.11 36.82 30.60
N VAL A 651 28.19 37.58 29.99
CA VAL A 651 28.32 38.00 28.59
C VAL A 651 28.79 39.45 28.59
N SER A 652 30.09 39.64 28.39
CA SER A 652 30.71 40.96 28.32
C SER A 652 31.21 41.21 26.89
N GLY A 653 30.55 42.10 26.16
CA GLY A 653 31.09 42.66 24.93
C GLY A 653 32.03 43.81 25.28
N SER A 654 33.28 43.74 24.82
CA SER A 654 34.17 44.90 24.84
C SER A 654 34.39 45.34 23.40
N VAL A 655 33.83 46.49 23.04
CA VAL A 655 34.05 47.10 21.73
C VAL A 655 35.32 47.93 21.80
N VAL A 656 36.47 47.24 21.74
CA VAL A 656 37.71 47.90 21.30
C VAL A 656 37.63 48.01 19.77
N GLY A 657 37.10 49.11 19.25
CA GLY A 657 37.07 49.39 17.81
C GLY A 657 36.24 48.39 16.96
N ASP A 658 35.03 48.08 17.41
CA ASP A 658 33.98 47.28 16.72
C ASP A 658 34.16 45.75 16.59
N ALA A 659 34.94 45.07 17.46
CA ALA A 659 35.40 43.72 17.08
C ALA A 659 35.49 42.60 18.15
N ILE A 660 34.96 42.68 19.39
CA ILE A 660 35.15 41.56 20.36
C ILE A 660 33.92 41.26 21.23
N LEU A 661 33.54 39.97 21.28
CA LEU A 661 32.57 39.43 22.23
C LEU A 661 33.25 38.44 23.16
N THR A 662 33.27 38.71 24.47
CA THR A 662 33.78 37.76 25.47
C THR A 662 32.62 37.07 26.17
N LEU A 663 32.69 35.74 26.19
CA LEU A 663 31.71 34.88 26.81
C LEU A 663 32.41 34.12 27.92
N GLY A 664 32.15 34.53 29.16
CA GLY A 664 32.57 33.84 30.36
C GLY A 664 31.45 32.96 30.89
N THR A 665 31.61 31.65 30.98
CA THR A 665 30.62 30.79 31.67
C THR A 665 31.27 29.51 32.19
N THR A 666 30.50 28.70 32.91
CA THR A 666 30.90 27.38 33.39
C THR A 666 31.03 26.41 32.22
N ASP A 667 31.94 25.43 32.30
CA ASP A 667 32.21 24.48 31.21
C ASP A 667 30.96 23.74 30.70
N ASP A 668 30.02 23.39 31.58
CA ASP A 668 28.77 22.72 31.23
C ASP A 668 27.85 23.56 30.34
N ALA A 669 27.90 24.89 30.46
CA ALA A 669 27.06 25.80 29.68
C ALA A 669 27.50 25.89 28.20
N TYR A 670 28.71 25.43 27.86
CA TYR A 670 29.17 25.34 26.47
C TYR A 670 28.66 24.09 25.74
N LYS A 671 28.10 23.10 26.45
CA LYS A 671 27.64 21.83 25.88
C LYS A 671 26.57 21.99 24.80
N ASP A 672 25.67 22.95 24.98
CA ASP A 672 24.59 23.25 24.04
C ASP A 672 24.94 24.38 23.05
N CYS A 673 26.13 24.97 23.19
CA CYS A 673 26.64 26.09 22.39
C CYS A 673 25.58 27.16 22.03
N PHE A 674 24.83 27.62 23.04
CA PHE A 674 23.70 28.54 22.87
C PHE A 674 24.05 29.84 22.11
N VAL A 675 25.33 30.23 22.15
CA VAL A 675 25.87 31.41 21.49
C VAL A 675 25.85 31.26 19.96
N ALA A 676 26.08 30.07 19.42
CA ALA A 676 26.12 29.84 17.97
C ALA A 676 24.78 30.19 17.29
N ASP A 677 23.66 29.88 17.92
CA ASP A 677 22.32 30.21 17.40
C ASP A 677 21.96 31.71 17.53
N SER A 678 22.70 32.46 18.33
CA SER A 678 22.49 33.90 18.53
C SER A 678 23.33 34.80 17.60
N LEU A 679 24.33 34.21 16.93
CA LEU A 679 25.29 34.92 16.08
C LEU A 679 24.93 34.87 14.58
N VAL A 680 24.12 33.88 14.17
CA VAL A 680 23.50 33.74 12.83
C VAL A 680 22.25 34.62 12.76
#